data_AF-D3BSE3-F1
#
_entry.id   AF-D3BSE3-F1
#
_cell.length_a   1.000
_cell.length_b   1.000
_cell.length_c   1.000
_cell.angle_alpha   90.00
_cell.angle_beta   90.00
_cell.angle_gamma   90.00
#
_symmetry.space_group_name_H-M   'P 1'
#
loop_
_entity.id
_entity.type
_entity.pdbx_description
1 polymer ?
#
loop_
_entity_poly.entity_id
_entity_poly.type
_entity_poly.pdbx_seq_one_letter_code
_entity_poly.pdbx_strand_id
1 'polypeptide(L)'
;MKFNNVSRCSTSTLQSRSHCREKVVVGQSFHEMNSRSSSSNSLSSFDGVLQQDDNSMVVPNILNVVSRLLDGEPLESLKRQSVVVVADAGTVDDVKDEQQQQRADLSGLFATLYDMITKPDGALSTTFDEIYWDLVHSLITSLDESSHQWNQKNPTQVNQESSNILKILNWMSLNTSPREFLLVIEELYESTFYEVSFFTRLSLVGLVQNALKRIAVEKRYHFFTSLLPMIMSLIQNDKDSDSNSTKLKDMSVNSDGFNGKTEKKDGEEGEDGNDEDDEQQQQEEEDDRQSLKIQNSGNEEELQQKNTDEDLKWEYPLSCILNFLQQFIGDLNIEAGDKAHLQQQHLFLQSIVQLLGEDNIVNPPQPLQHSNGQSLLSFIGVSRDRSSNISRNELLNLMDVSFDYILKTDQRFREKRRELELEDMYFDQGLDEEDLEEDGETSGLESKKKSHRHVDRDGDGDDDDNVDSDSSSNDDEEMSWDIELSYAGIGYLFYNLLLRPTEQYKLSSVQSPQSLLQDNLSYLITLLQSPSYRVGFKAIQIISFLQKRIKPSVFHVDLALLSTQSILETNTGGGGGGNGVATDENSIWLVDQSPAIVEEPYHFLQLFQTMIKYLVTCPVQKIRSFAFNQFSLILNIMTPATRFNLLASLIRTCKFPSFTGLLIHVVKEQIDGCWSSTDVESRAYFVSPKIIELVGIPMRLEGNPLDRLDAIMNALNLYRFLLIRDKKERQTGVCTRANLMVVRDTFLLPLKAEFNKIKEQFEINAKGDKEALRKALKGISKLGVKEMDEEEIQRASQLVVFHIEMAVDVIDRIIELQNENNNED
;
A
#
# COMPACT_ATOMS: atom_id res chain seq x y z
N MET A 1 30.35 -28.54 -45.86
CA MET A 1 30.52 -29.06 -44.49
C MET A 1 29.11 -29.16 -43.90
N LYS A 2 28.39 -30.28 -44.01
CA LYS A 2 28.20 -31.37 -42.99
C LYS A 2 28.17 -30.82 -41.55
N PHE A 3 27.11 -30.94 -40.76
CA PHE A 3 26.43 -32.18 -40.34
C PHE A 3 24.93 -32.01 -40.01
N ASN A 4 24.19 -33.09 -40.26
CA ASN A 4 22.84 -33.41 -39.77
C ASN A 4 22.87 -33.84 -38.30
N ASN A 5 21.74 -33.71 -37.59
CA ASN A 5 21.19 -34.78 -36.74
C ASN A 5 19.71 -34.51 -36.41
N VAL A 6 18.85 -35.33 -37.00
CA VAL A 6 17.43 -35.52 -36.65
C VAL A 6 17.29 -36.98 -36.26
N SER A 7 16.88 -37.25 -35.02
CA SER A 7 16.55 -38.59 -34.54
C SER A 7 15.04 -38.74 -34.40
N ARG A 8 14.52 -39.80 -35.04
CA ARG A 8 13.12 -40.25 -35.08
C ARG A 8 12.73 -41.12 -33.87
N CYS A 9 11.41 -41.12 -33.63
CA CYS A 9 10.53 -42.21 -33.19
C CYS A 9 10.72 -42.84 -31.80
N SER A 10 9.63 -42.87 -31.02
CA SER A 10 8.77 -44.07 -30.94
C SER A 10 7.42 -43.78 -30.27
N THR A 11 6.35 -44.09 -30.99
CA THR A 11 4.97 -44.28 -30.52
C THR A 11 4.83 -45.66 -29.87
N SER A 12 4.12 -45.74 -28.74
CA SER A 12 3.60 -47.01 -28.22
C SER A 12 2.16 -46.84 -27.75
N THR A 13 1.27 -47.47 -28.52
CA THR A 13 -0.15 -47.73 -28.29
C THR A 13 -0.35 -48.62 -27.06
N LEU A 14 -1.35 -48.35 -26.21
CA LEU A 14 -1.92 -49.36 -25.32
C LEU A 14 -3.42 -49.12 -25.06
N GLN A 15 -4.11 -50.24 -25.04
CA GLN A 15 -5.55 -50.47 -25.17
C GLN A 15 -6.39 -50.09 -23.95
N SER A 16 -7.50 -49.42 -24.23
CA SER A 16 -8.87 -49.70 -23.76
C SER A 16 -9.09 -50.65 -22.56
N ARG A 17 -9.77 -50.12 -21.53
CA ARG A 17 -10.71 -50.86 -20.68
C ARG A 17 -11.93 -50.01 -20.33
N SER A 18 -13.09 -50.64 -20.43
CA SER A 18 -14.44 -50.12 -20.27
C SER A 18 -15.06 -50.54 -18.93
N HIS A 19 -16.21 -49.93 -18.60
CA HIS A 19 -17.13 -50.16 -17.45
C HIS A 19 -16.67 -49.55 -16.11
N CYS A 20 -17.49 -48.87 -15.29
CA CYS A 20 -18.94 -48.91 -15.06
C CYS A 20 -19.55 -47.50 -14.85
N ARG A 21 -20.80 -47.34 -15.29
CA ARG A 21 -21.71 -46.25 -14.88
C ARG A 21 -22.23 -46.51 -13.48
N GLU A 22 -22.12 -45.53 -12.59
CA GLU A 22 -22.95 -45.46 -11.39
C GLU A 22 -23.55 -44.06 -11.28
N LYS A 23 -24.88 -43.99 -11.43
CA LYS A 23 -25.68 -42.79 -11.20
C LYS A 23 -25.83 -42.65 -9.69
N VAL A 24 -25.28 -41.59 -9.11
CA VAL A 24 -25.68 -41.14 -7.77
C VAL A 24 -26.36 -39.78 -7.92
N VAL A 25 -27.66 -39.80 -7.63
CA VAL A 25 -28.53 -38.65 -7.49
C VAL A 25 -28.23 -38.04 -6.11
N VAL A 26 -27.72 -36.82 -6.07
CA VAL A 26 -27.81 -35.95 -4.88
C VAL A 26 -28.35 -34.62 -5.32
N GLY A 27 -29.65 -34.44 -5.14
CA GLY A 27 -30.23 -33.13 -4.96
C GLY A 27 -30.15 -32.79 -3.47
N GLN A 28 -29.67 -31.60 -3.13
CA GLN A 28 -30.36 -30.67 -2.23
C GLN A 28 -29.56 -29.37 -2.15
N SER A 29 -30.25 -28.31 -2.53
CA SER A 29 -29.91 -26.90 -2.45
C SER A 29 -29.71 -26.44 -1.00
N PHE A 30 -28.63 -25.71 -0.73
CA PHE A 30 -28.56 -24.75 0.37
C PHE A 30 -28.55 -23.34 -0.24
N HIS A 31 -29.69 -22.68 -0.20
CA HIS A 31 -29.84 -21.25 -0.43
C HIS A 31 -30.31 -20.59 0.87
N GLU A 32 -29.82 -19.37 1.11
CA GLU A 32 -30.33 -18.35 2.03
C GLU A 32 -30.09 -18.53 3.54
N MET A 33 -29.01 -17.93 4.04
CA MET A 33 -29.06 -17.08 5.23
C MET A 33 -27.96 -16.01 5.15
N ASN A 34 -28.31 -14.80 4.69
CA ASN A 34 -27.66 -13.57 5.13
C ASN A 34 -28.49 -12.34 4.75
N SER A 35 -29.29 -11.86 5.70
CA SER A 35 -29.71 -10.46 5.76
C SER A 35 -30.15 -10.13 7.19
N ARG A 36 -29.24 -9.53 7.96
CA ARG A 36 -29.62 -8.68 9.08
C ARG A 36 -28.86 -7.37 8.98
N SER A 37 -29.61 -6.37 8.55
CA SER A 37 -29.29 -4.96 8.53
C SER A 37 -29.15 -4.41 9.95
N SER A 38 -27.97 -3.86 10.26
CA SER A 38 -27.76 -3.02 11.43
C SER A 38 -28.26 -1.61 11.15
N SER A 39 -29.42 -1.27 11.71
CA SER A 39 -29.91 0.11 11.79
C SER A 39 -29.33 0.75 13.04
N SER A 40 -28.58 1.84 12.86
CA SER A 40 -28.06 2.70 13.91
C SER A 40 -29.14 3.68 14.34
N ASN A 41 -29.58 3.59 15.58
CA ASN A 41 -30.31 4.66 16.26
C ASN A 41 -29.48 5.17 17.43
N SER A 42 -29.20 6.47 17.37
CA SER A 42 -28.67 7.31 18.41
C SER A 42 -29.64 7.43 19.58
N LEU A 43 -29.13 7.48 20.81
CA LEU A 43 -29.73 8.26 21.91
C LEU A 43 -28.77 8.44 23.11
N SER A 44 -28.56 9.72 23.39
CA SER A 44 -28.19 10.45 24.61
C SER A 44 -27.91 9.73 25.94
N SER A 45 -26.80 10.18 26.53
CA SER A 45 -26.51 10.47 27.95
C SER A 45 -27.59 10.17 29.01
N PHE A 46 -27.23 9.33 29.99
CA PHE A 46 -27.68 9.46 31.37
C PHE A 46 -26.59 8.96 32.33
N ASP A 47 -26.22 9.80 33.28
CA ASP A 47 -25.24 9.56 34.34
C ASP A 47 -25.79 8.68 35.46
N GLY A 48 -24.95 7.74 35.91
CA GLY A 48 -24.86 7.29 37.31
C GLY A 48 -25.67 6.07 37.70
N VAL A 49 -25.03 4.88 37.76
CA VAL A 49 -25.31 3.80 38.73
C VAL A 49 -24.05 2.96 38.97
N LEU A 50 -23.85 2.62 40.25
CA LEU A 50 -22.91 1.69 40.89
C LEU A 50 -22.35 0.54 40.02
N GLN A 51 -21.01 0.44 39.98
CA GLN A 51 -20.30 -0.78 39.60
C GLN A 51 -20.37 -1.80 40.75
N GLN A 52 -21.05 -2.92 40.53
CA GLN A 52 -20.81 -4.18 41.24
C GLN A 52 -19.90 -5.03 40.35
N ASP A 53 -18.77 -5.48 40.90
CA ASP A 53 -17.84 -6.39 40.24
C ASP A 53 -18.40 -7.83 40.28
N ASP A 54 -18.97 -8.30 39.17
CA ASP A 54 -19.53 -9.66 39.01
C ASP A 54 -18.50 -10.72 38.53
N ASN A 55 -17.19 -10.44 38.58
CA ASN A 55 -16.14 -11.31 38.01
C ASN A 55 -15.68 -12.51 38.89
N SER A 56 -16.43 -12.93 39.92
CA SER A 56 -15.97 -14.02 40.83
C SER A 56 -16.67 -15.38 40.70
N MET A 57 -17.51 -15.59 39.67
CA MET A 57 -18.37 -16.79 39.55
C MET A 57 -17.92 -17.90 38.59
N VAL A 58 -16.71 -17.86 38.01
CA VAL A 58 -16.29 -18.83 36.95
C VAL A 58 -15.74 -20.16 37.52
N VAL A 59 -14.96 -20.11 38.60
CA VAL A 59 -14.32 -21.28 39.24
C VAL A 59 -15.29 -22.41 39.64
N PRO A 60 -16.53 -22.15 40.13
CA PRO A 60 -17.48 -23.19 40.50
C PRO A 60 -17.94 -24.09 39.35
N ASN A 61 -17.92 -23.61 38.09
CA ASN A 61 -18.46 -24.37 36.97
C ASN A 61 -17.53 -25.51 36.52
N ILE A 62 -16.22 -25.30 36.52
CA ILE A 62 -15.24 -26.30 36.08
C ILE A 62 -15.15 -27.46 37.05
N LEU A 63 -15.06 -27.15 38.34
CA LEU A 63 -15.05 -28.16 39.39
C LEU A 63 -16.33 -29.00 39.37
N ASN A 64 -17.48 -28.38 39.09
CA ASN A 64 -18.75 -29.11 38.94
C ASN A 64 -18.78 -30.01 37.70
N VAL A 65 -18.30 -29.52 36.55
CA VAL A 65 -18.22 -30.33 35.33
C VAL A 65 -17.27 -31.52 35.52
N VAL A 66 -16.07 -31.27 36.06
CA VAL A 66 -15.04 -32.31 36.28
C VAL A 66 -15.45 -33.29 37.37
N SER A 67 -16.04 -32.83 38.48
CA SER A 67 -16.54 -33.72 39.54
C SER A 67 -17.65 -34.63 39.02
N ARG A 68 -18.60 -34.10 38.24
CA ARG A 68 -19.69 -34.91 37.67
C ARG A 68 -19.19 -35.92 36.62
N LEU A 69 -18.18 -35.54 35.84
CA LEU A 69 -17.48 -36.46 34.93
C LEU A 69 -16.75 -37.57 35.69
N LEU A 70 -16.14 -37.25 36.84
CA LEU A 70 -15.48 -38.21 37.73
C LEU A 70 -16.46 -39.15 38.43
N ASP A 71 -17.65 -38.66 38.77
CA ASP A 71 -18.71 -39.43 39.42
C ASP A 71 -19.46 -40.38 38.46
N GLY A 72 -19.09 -40.38 37.17
CA GLY A 72 -19.67 -41.27 36.16
C GLY A 72 -21.14 -40.97 35.86
N GLU A 73 -21.60 -39.74 36.14
CA GLU A 73 -22.97 -39.36 35.83
C GLU A 73 -23.21 -39.36 34.31
N PRO A 74 -24.30 -39.98 33.81
CA PRO A 74 -24.62 -39.99 32.39
C PRO A 74 -24.89 -38.55 31.93
N LEU A 75 -24.17 -38.14 30.89
CA LEU A 75 -24.04 -36.73 30.51
C LEU A 75 -25.33 -36.02 30.10
N GLU A 76 -26.38 -36.74 29.73
CA GLU A 76 -27.70 -36.15 29.44
C GLU A 76 -28.31 -35.44 30.66
N SER A 77 -27.84 -35.74 31.87
CA SER A 77 -28.29 -35.12 33.14
C SER A 77 -27.72 -33.72 33.38
N LEU A 78 -26.63 -33.32 32.70
CA LEU A 78 -25.92 -32.05 32.93
C LEU A 78 -26.64 -30.81 32.35
N LYS A 79 -27.55 -30.97 31.38
CA LYS A 79 -28.21 -29.85 30.68
C LYS A 79 -29.16 -28.96 31.52
N ARG A 80 -29.31 -29.16 32.84
CA ARG A 80 -30.47 -28.60 33.59
C ARG A 80 -30.25 -27.83 34.89
N GLN A 81 -29.04 -27.56 35.39
CA GLN A 81 -28.91 -26.84 36.67
C GLN A 81 -27.71 -25.88 36.74
N SER A 82 -27.99 -24.59 36.94
CA SER A 82 -27.04 -23.58 37.42
C SER A 82 -27.09 -23.51 38.95
N VAL A 83 -25.92 -23.48 39.60
CA VAL A 83 -25.77 -23.41 41.06
C VAL A 83 -25.12 -22.09 41.44
N VAL A 84 -25.76 -21.34 42.35
CA VAL A 84 -25.26 -20.09 42.93
C VAL A 84 -24.51 -20.41 44.23
N VAL A 85 -23.23 -20.05 44.31
CA VAL A 85 -22.42 -20.15 45.53
C VAL A 85 -22.31 -18.78 46.19
N VAL A 86 -22.59 -18.69 47.49
CA VAL A 86 -22.50 -17.47 48.30
C VAL A 86 -21.19 -17.50 49.10
N ALA A 87 -20.33 -16.49 48.94
CA ALA A 87 -19.08 -16.35 49.70
C ALA A 87 -19.27 -15.47 50.96
N ASP A 88 -18.63 -15.86 52.07
CA ASP A 88 -18.64 -15.15 53.36
C ASP A 88 -17.35 -14.30 53.50
N ALA A 89 -17.44 -13.15 54.18
CA ALA A 89 -16.41 -12.09 54.10
C ALA A 89 -15.23 -12.29 55.06
N GLY A 90 -14.10 -12.78 54.54
CA GLY A 90 -12.79 -12.87 55.23
C GLY A 90 -11.86 -11.66 55.02
N THR A 91 -10.80 -11.58 55.82
CA THR A 91 -9.76 -10.53 55.81
C THR A 91 -8.87 -10.56 54.56
N VAL A 92 -8.42 -9.40 54.07
CA VAL A 92 -7.72 -9.23 52.77
C VAL A 92 -6.45 -10.09 52.60
N ASP A 93 -5.74 -10.39 53.69
CA ASP A 93 -4.54 -11.25 53.63
C ASP A 93 -4.90 -12.75 53.58
N ASP A 94 -5.97 -13.18 54.27
CA ASP A 94 -6.46 -14.56 54.18
C ASP A 94 -7.05 -14.86 52.79
N VAL A 95 -7.66 -13.85 52.15
CA VAL A 95 -8.20 -13.96 50.79
C VAL A 95 -7.09 -14.21 49.76
N LYS A 96 -5.89 -13.65 49.94
CA LYS A 96 -4.77 -13.88 49.00
C LYS A 96 -4.19 -15.28 49.14
N ASP A 97 -4.03 -15.77 50.37
CA ASP A 97 -3.54 -17.13 50.63
C ASP A 97 -4.57 -18.18 50.17
N GLU A 98 -5.88 -17.95 50.39
CA GLU A 98 -6.94 -18.80 49.86
C GLU A 98 -7.00 -18.78 48.32
N GLN A 99 -6.86 -17.62 47.67
CA GLN A 99 -6.79 -17.53 46.22
C GLN A 99 -5.57 -18.26 45.65
N GLN A 100 -4.42 -18.20 46.32
CA GLN A 100 -3.20 -18.88 45.89
C GLN A 100 -3.31 -20.39 46.05
N GLN A 101 -3.96 -20.86 47.12
CA GLN A 101 -4.27 -22.28 47.32
C GLN A 101 -5.30 -22.80 46.29
N GLN A 102 -6.39 -22.07 46.06
CA GLN A 102 -7.39 -22.41 45.02
C GLN A 102 -6.77 -22.51 43.62
N ARG A 103 -5.80 -21.63 43.31
CA ARG A 103 -5.06 -21.69 42.03
C ARG A 103 -4.12 -22.88 41.94
N ALA A 104 -3.43 -23.25 43.02
CA ALA A 104 -2.63 -24.47 43.06
C ALA A 104 -3.51 -25.72 42.82
N ASP A 105 -4.71 -25.70 43.38
CA ASP A 105 -5.71 -26.76 43.21
C ASP A 105 -6.22 -26.82 41.75
N LEU A 106 -6.46 -25.66 41.09
CA LEU A 106 -6.84 -25.60 39.67
C LEU A 106 -5.75 -26.13 38.74
N SER A 107 -4.49 -25.77 38.97
CA SER A 107 -3.37 -26.30 38.17
C SER A 107 -3.26 -27.83 38.29
N GLY A 108 -3.43 -28.36 39.51
CA GLY A 108 -3.50 -29.79 39.78
C GLY A 108 -4.71 -30.46 39.12
N LEU A 109 -5.85 -29.77 39.07
CA LEU A 109 -7.05 -30.24 38.38
C LEU A 109 -6.83 -30.37 36.88
N PHE A 110 -6.28 -29.36 36.20
CA PHE A 110 -5.98 -29.46 34.77
C PHE A 110 -4.92 -30.53 34.45
N ALA A 111 -3.94 -30.73 35.35
CA ALA A 111 -2.98 -31.84 35.22
C ALA A 111 -3.68 -33.20 35.32
N THR A 112 -4.59 -33.36 36.27
CA THR A 112 -5.38 -34.58 36.47
C THR A 112 -6.30 -34.81 35.28
N LEU A 113 -6.97 -33.76 34.78
CA LEU A 113 -7.82 -33.81 33.60
C LEU A 113 -7.03 -34.22 32.36
N TYR A 114 -5.84 -33.64 32.16
CA TYR A 114 -4.94 -34.04 31.08
C TYR A 114 -4.57 -35.53 31.19
N ASP A 115 -4.23 -36.02 32.37
CA ASP A 115 -3.92 -37.44 32.60
C ASP A 115 -5.13 -38.35 32.32
N MET A 116 -6.34 -37.94 32.72
CA MET A 116 -7.58 -38.69 32.49
C MET A 116 -7.96 -38.78 31.01
N ILE A 117 -7.62 -37.76 30.24
CA ILE A 117 -7.90 -37.68 28.80
C ILE A 117 -6.84 -38.44 28.01
N THR A 118 -5.56 -38.28 28.35
CA THR A 118 -4.44 -38.75 27.53
C THR A 118 -3.99 -40.18 27.80
N LYS A 119 -4.21 -40.70 29.03
CA LYS A 119 -3.83 -42.07 29.36
C LYS A 119 -4.78 -43.07 28.68
N PRO A 120 -4.27 -44.19 28.12
CA PRO A 120 -5.09 -45.19 27.45
C PRO A 120 -6.07 -45.92 28.40
N ASP A 121 -5.80 -45.91 29.70
CA ASP A 121 -6.70 -46.37 30.78
C ASP A 121 -7.45 -45.21 31.47
N GLY A 122 -7.31 -43.99 30.95
CA GLY A 122 -7.97 -42.80 31.46
C GLY A 122 -9.49 -42.89 31.29
N ALA A 123 -10.23 -42.52 32.33
CA ALA A 123 -11.69 -42.63 32.37
C ALA A 123 -12.40 -41.86 31.25
N LEU A 124 -11.78 -40.78 30.74
CA LEU A 124 -12.34 -39.95 29.68
C LEU A 124 -11.85 -40.36 28.28
N SER A 125 -10.75 -41.09 28.16
CA SER A 125 -10.16 -41.46 26.86
C SER A 125 -11.12 -42.24 25.95
N THR A 126 -12.04 -43.02 26.51
CA THR A 126 -13.00 -43.86 25.77
C THR A 126 -14.37 -43.21 25.55
N THR A 127 -14.64 -42.08 26.18
CA THR A 127 -15.95 -41.39 26.13
C THR A 127 -15.88 -40.03 25.43
N PHE A 128 -14.69 -39.60 25.02
CA PHE A 128 -14.42 -38.30 24.41
C PHE A 128 -14.66 -38.26 22.88
N ASP A 129 -15.48 -39.16 22.34
CA ASP A 129 -15.79 -39.15 20.90
C ASP A 129 -16.57 -37.88 20.48
N GLU A 130 -17.18 -37.17 21.44
CA GLU A 130 -17.89 -35.89 21.23
C GLU A 130 -17.19 -34.77 22.00
N ILE A 131 -16.97 -33.62 21.35
CA ILE A 131 -16.45 -32.42 22.04
C ILE A 131 -17.52 -31.88 22.98
N TYR A 132 -17.24 -31.90 24.28
CA TYR A 132 -18.10 -31.24 25.27
C TYR A 132 -17.90 -29.75 25.24
N TRP A 133 -18.88 -29.03 24.69
CA TRP A 133 -18.69 -27.62 24.42
C TRP A 133 -18.48 -26.80 25.70
N ASP A 134 -19.19 -27.16 26.78
CA ASP A 134 -19.04 -26.56 28.11
C ASP A 134 -17.61 -26.73 28.67
N LEU A 135 -16.96 -27.86 28.39
CA LEU A 135 -15.59 -28.12 28.82
C LEU A 135 -14.62 -27.23 28.06
N VAL A 136 -14.78 -27.06 26.75
CA VAL A 136 -13.85 -26.23 25.99
C VAL A 136 -14.06 -24.76 26.29
N HIS A 137 -15.30 -24.28 26.38
CA HIS A 137 -15.57 -22.91 26.81
C HIS A 137 -14.90 -22.65 28.17
N SER A 138 -15.08 -23.57 29.11
CA SER A 138 -14.40 -23.53 30.41
C SER A 138 -12.86 -23.50 30.32
N LEU A 139 -12.27 -24.34 29.46
CA LEU A 139 -10.82 -24.36 29.22
C LEU A 139 -10.34 -23.02 28.66
N ILE A 140 -11.08 -22.44 27.71
CA ILE A 140 -10.76 -21.16 27.07
C ILE A 140 -10.91 -20.01 28.06
N THR A 141 -12.00 -19.96 28.84
CA THR A 141 -12.16 -18.93 29.89
C THR A 141 -11.05 -19.03 30.95
N SER A 142 -10.67 -20.23 31.36
CA SER A 142 -9.54 -20.41 32.29
C SER A 142 -8.21 -20.02 31.67
N LEU A 143 -8.07 -20.24 30.36
CA LEU A 143 -6.90 -19.83 29.60
C LEU A 143 -6.81 -18.30 29.53
N ASP A 144 -7.92 -17.61 29.27
CA ASP A 144 -8.06 -16.15 29.33
C ASP A 144 -7.60 -15.61 30.68
N GLU A 145 -8.17 -16.11 31.78
CA GLU A 145 -7.87 -15.67 33.14
C GLU A 145 -6.39 -15.89 33.52
N SER A 146 -5.83 -17.05 33.16
CA SER A 146 -4.46 -17.42 33.50
C SER A 146 -3.42 -16.72 32.62
N SER A 147 -3.78 -16.33 31.40
CA SER A 147 -2.86 -15.78 30.41
C SER A 147 -2.32 -14.38 30.71
N HIS A 148 -2.99 -13.60 31.56
CA HIS A 148 -2.47 -12.31 32.03
C HIS A 148 -1.12 -12.41 32.74
N GLN A 149 -0.77 -13.60 33.24
CA GLN A 149 0.52 -13.87 33.88
C GLN A 149 1.59 -14.33 32.89
N TRP A 150 1.25 -14.50 31.62
CA TRP A 150 2.20 -14.91 30.60
C TRP A 150 3.18 -13.77 30.36
N ASN A 151 4.46 -14.04 30.61
CA ASN A 151 5.53 -13.10 30.33
C ASN A 151 5.64 -12.87 28.80
N GLN A 152 5.11 -11.74 28.32
CA GLN A 152 5.18 -11.34 26.91
C GLN A 152 6.61 -11.32 26.35
N LYS A 153 7.64 -11.18 27.20
CA LYS A 153 9.05 -11.15 26.78
C LYS A 153 9.70 -12.52 26.71
N ASN A 154 9.13 -13.54 27.36
CA ASN A 154 9.70 -14.89 27.35
C ASN A 154 8.62 -15.93 27.08
N PRO A 155 8.38 -16.28 25.80
CA PRO A 155 7.32 -17.22 25.42
C PRO A 155 7.49 -18.62 26.00
N THR A 156 8.73 -18.98 26.41
CA THR A 156 9.00 -20.29 27.04
C THR A 156 8.52 -20.38 28.49
N GLN A 157 8.19 -19.24 29.12
CA GLN A 157 7.68 -19.17 30.49
C GLN A 157 6.15 -19.10 30.48
N VAL A 158 5.52 -20.18 30.03
CA VAL A 158 4.08 -20.40 30.19
C VAL A 158 3.82 -20.84 31.63
N ASN A 159 2.82 -20.25 32.31
CA ASN A 159 2.44 -20.76 33.62
C ASN A 159 1.99 -22.23 33.50
N GLN A 160 2.04 -22.99 34.61
CA GLN A 160 1.76 -24.42 34.57
C GLN A 160 0.30 -24.72 34.17
N GLU A 161 -0.64 -23.84 34.54
CA GLU A 161 -2.06 -23.94 34.24
C GLU A 161 -2.34 -23.84 32.73
N SER A 162 -2.00 -22.72 32.09
CA SER A 162 -2.08 -22.52 30.64
C SER A 162 -1.28 -23.59 29.89
N SER A 163 -0.13 -24.04 30.42
CA SER A 163 0.60 -25.17 29.83
C SER A 163 -0.22 -26.47 29.83
N ASN A 164 -0.90 -26.79 30.94
CA ASN A 164 -1.76 -27.97 31.01
C ASN A 164 -2.99 -27.81 30.10
N ILE A 165 -3.62 -26.64 30.08
CA ILE A 165 -4.76 -26.36 29.18
C ILE A 165 -4.33 -26.49 27.71
N LEU A 166 -3.21 -25.90 27.31
CA LEU A 166 -2.69 -26.01 25.94
C LEU A 166 -2.34 -27.45 25.57
N LYS A 167 -1.86 -28.27 26.52
CA LYS A 167 -1.67 -29.71 26.29
C LYS A 167 -2.99 -30.45 26.07
N ILE A 168 -4.05 -30.09 26.81
CA ILE A 168 -5.39 -30.65 26.60
C ILE A 168 -5.90 -30.24 25.22
N LEU A 169 -5.86 -28.95 24.87
CA LEU A 169 -6.27 -28.46 23.55
C LEU A 169 -5.46 -29.10 22.42
N ASN A 170 -4.16 -29.29 22.61
CA ASN A 170 -3.31 -30.00 21.66
C ASN A 170 -3.71 -31.48 21.52
N TRP A 171 -4.02 -32.16 22.62
CA TRP A 171 -4.55 -33.51 22.56
C TRP A 171 -5.91 -33.55 21.83
N MET A 172 -6.80 -32.59 22.10
CA MET A 172 -8.09 -32.47 21.41
C MET A 172 -7.90 -32.31 19.91
N SER A 173 -6.97 -31.44 19.48
CA SER A 173 -6.63 -31.24 18.06
C SER A 173 -6.25 -32.55 17.35
N LEU A 174 -5.64 -33.48 18.09
CA LEU A 174 -5.19 -34.77 17.59
C LEU A 174 -6.24 -35.89 17.67
N ASN A 175 -7.27 -35.77 18.50
CA ASN A 175 -8.20 -36.88 18.79
C ASN A 175 -9.69 -36.59 18.49
N THR A 176 -10.18 -35.35 18.48
CA THR A 176 -11.62 -35.02 18.28
C THR A 176 -12.05 -34.92 16.81
N SER A 177 -13.33 -34.89 16.43
CA SER A 177 -13.62 -34.69 15.01
C SER A 177 -13.06 -33.34 14.50
N PRO A 178 -12.48 -33.27 13.29
CA PRO A 178 -11.89 -32.01 12.81
C PRO A 178 -12.91 -30.88 12.69
N ARG A 179 -14.16 -31.21 12.36
CA ARG A 179 -15.25 -30.23 12.27
C ARG A 179 -15.52 -29.57 13.63
N GLU A 180 -15.60 -30.36 14.70
CA GLU A 180 -15.85 -29.81 16.03
C GLU A 180 -14.63 -29.04 16.54
N PHE A 181 -13.40 -29.49 16.21
CA PHE A 181 -12.21 -28.77 16.62
C PHE A 181 -12.08 -27.38 15.96
N LEU A 182 -12.70 -27.17 14.80
CA LEU A 182 -12.76 -25.84 14.20
C LEU A 182 -13.64 -24.89 14.98
N LEU A 183 -14.71 -25.38 15.60
CA LEU A 183 -15.50 -24.58 16.52
C LEU A 183 -14.66 -24.18 17.74
N VAL A 184 -13.82 -25.09 18.24
CA VAL A 184 -12.84 -24.80 19.30
C VAL A 184 -11.87 -23.69 18.88
N ILE A 185 -11.40 -23.72 17.62
CA ILE A 185 -10.53 -22.69 17.06
C ILE A 185 -11.25 -21.34 16.95
N GLU A 186 -12.51 -21.34 16.51
CA GLU A 186 -13.36 -20.13 16.40
C GLU A 186 -13.59 -19.49 17.78
N GLU A 187 -13.94 -20.28 18.79
CA GLU A 187 -14.07 -19.82 20.18
C GLU A 187 -12.73 -19.30 20.73
N LEU A 188 -11.62 -20.00 20.44
CA LEU A 188 -10.30 -19.54 20.86
C LEU A 188 -9.92 -18.22 20.17
N TYR A 189 -10.36 -18.00 18.93
CA TYR A 189 -10.14 -16.76 18.20
C TYR A 189 -10.94 -15.59 18.78
N GLU A 190 -12.17 -15.82 19.24
CA GLU A 190 -13.00 -14.81 19.90
C GLU A 190 -12.59 -14.52 21.35
N SER A 191 -11.73 -15.36 21.93
CA SER A 191 -11.28 -15.23 23.33
C SER A 191 -10.28 -14.10 23.56
N THR A 192 -10.21 -13.58 24.79
CA THR A 192 -9.23 -12.56 25.15
C THR A 192 -7.80 -13.11 25.16
N PHE A 193 -7.63 -14.42 25.34
CA PHE A 193 -6.35 -15.11 25.19
C PHE A 193 -5.71 -14.87 23.83
N TYR A 194 -6.50 -14.81 22.77
CA TYR A 194 -6.00 -14.49 21.43
C TYR A 194 -5.39 -13.09 21.34
N GLU A 195 -5.88 -12.14 22.15
CA GLU A 195 -5.37 -10.78 22.22
C GLU A 195 -4.17 -10.62 23.17
N VAL A 196 -3.96 -11.55 24.11
CA VAL A 196 -2.98 -11.42 25.20
C VAL A 196 -1.54 -11.34 24.73
N SER A 197 -1.15 -12.16 23.76
CA SER A 197 0.21 -12.09 23.21
C SER A 197 0.31 -12.65 21.81
N PHE A 198 1.38 -12.26 21.12
CA PHE A 198 1.71 -12.83 19.83
C PHE A 198 1.90 -14.36 19.86
N PHE A 199 2.36 -14.93 20.99
CA PHE A 199 2.62 -16.36 21.10
C PHE A 199 1.33 -17.19 21.27
N THR A 200 0.29 -16.61 21.88
CA THR A 200 -1.02 -17.27 22.02
C THR A 200 -1.62 -17.51 20.63
N ARG A 201 -1.53 -16.48 19.78
CA ARG A 201 -1.83 -16.50 18.34
C ARG A 201 -1.05 -17.57 17.57
N LEU A 202 0.25 -17.74 17.83
CA LEU A 202 1.04 -18.82 17.19
C LEU A 202 0.66 -20.22 17.63
N SER A 203 0.25 -20.39 18.90
CA SER A 203 -0.19 -21.68 19.41
C SER A 203 -1.41 -22.20 18.62
N LEU A 204 -2.27 -21.27 18.19
CA LEU A 204 -3.42 -21.58 17.34
C LEU A 204 -3.01 -22.16 15.98
N VAL A 205 -1.94 -21.67 15.35
CA VAL A 205 -1.42 -22.22 14.09
C VAL A 205 -1.01 -23.69 14.25
N GLY A 206 -0.37 -24.05 15.37
CA GLY A 206 -0.01 -25.43 15.68
C GLY A 206 -1.23 -26.33 15.91
N LEU A 207 -2.25 -25.82 16.62
CA LEU A 207 -3.52 -26.54 16.84
C LEU A 207 -4.28 -26.78 15.52
N VAL A 208 -4.37 -25.75 14.68
CA VAL A 208 -4.93 -25.80 13.33
C VAL A 208 -4.21 -26.86 12.48
N GLN A 209 -2.88 -26.86 12.49
CA GLN A 209 -2.06 -27.80 11.74
C GLN A 209 -2.35 -29.25 12.13
N ASN A 210 -2.49 -29.54 13.42
CA ASN A 210 -2.82 -30.88 13.90
C ASN A 210 -4.21 -31.33 13.50
N ALA A 211 -5.20 -30.43 13.58
CA ALA A 211 -6.57 -30.71 13.16
C ALA A 211 -6.66 -30.98 11.64
N LEU A 212 -5.98 -30.16 10.83
CA LEU A 212 -5.98 -30.30 9.37
C LEU A 212 -5.33 -31.62 8.91
N LYS A 213 -4.27 -32.10 9.58
CA LYS A 213 -3.62 -33.39 9.26
C LYS A 213 -4.57 -34.59 9.31
N ARG A 214 -5.67 -34.48 10.05
CA ARG A 214 -6.66 -35.55 10.25
C ARG A 214 -7.80 -35.52 9.26
N ILE A 215 -7.95 -34.41 8.55
CA ILE A 215 -8.91 -34.26 7.47
C ILE A 215 -8.31 -34.91 6.22
N ALA A 216 -9.15 -35.64 5.46
CA ALA A 216 -8.76 -36.16 4.16
C ALA A 216 -8.31 -35.00 3.25
N VAL A 217 -7.21 -35.18 2.51
CA VAL A 217 -6.50 -34.11 1.79
C VAL A 217 -7.44 -33.33 0.89
N GLU A 218 -8.37 -34.00 0.23
CA GLU A 218 -9.34 -33.42 -0.71
C GLU A 218 -10.32 -32.45 -0.03
N LYS A 219 -10.56 -32.64 1.27
CA LYS A 219 -11.45 -31.78 2.07
C LYS A 219 -10.72 -30.65 2.78
N ARG A 220 -9.40 -30.76 2.97
CA ARG A 220 -8.60 -29.78 3.73
C ARG A 220 -8.71 -28.38 3.15
N TYR A 221 -8.82 -28.26 1.82
CA TYR A 221 -8.96 -26.97 1.14
C TYR A 221 -10.10 -26.11 1.70
N HIS A 222 -11.32 -26.66 1.79
CA HIS A 222 -12.48 -25.91 2.27
C HIS A 222 -12.33 -25.41 3.71
N PHE A 223 -11.71 -26.23 4.56
CA PHE A 223 -11.41 -25.85 5.94
C PHE A 223 -10.34 -24.76 5.99
N PHE A 224 -9.30 -24.90 5.17
CA PHE A 224 -8.24 -23.93 5.07
C PHE A 224 -8.73 -22.57 4.60
N THR A 225 -9.63 -22.51 3.60
CA THR A 225 -10.24 -21.26 3.14
C THR A 225 -10.93 -20.50 4.28
N SER A 226 -11.52 -21.20 5.24
CA SER A 226 -12.18 -20.59 6.40
C SER A 226 -11.19 -20.14 7.48
N LEU A 227 -10.09 -20.88 7.66
CA LEU A 227 -9.08 -20.60 8.69
C LEU A 227 -8.03 -19.57 8.25
N LEU A 228 -7.81 -19.44 6.96
CA LEU A 228 -6.76 -18.59 6.42
C LEU A 228 -6.93 -17.12 6.82
N PRO A 229 -8.13 -16.49 6.73
CA PRO A 229 -8.32 -15.12 7.22
C PRO A 229 -7.92 -14.94 8.68
N MET A 230 -8.21 -15.94 9.52
CA MET A 230 -7.84 -15.96 10.94
C MET A 230 -6.33 -16.07 11.17
N ILE A 231 -5.63 -16.82 10.32
CA ILE A 231 -4.16 -16.92 10.36
C ILE A 231 -3.52 -15.62 9.84
N MET A 232 -4.13 -15.00 8.84
CA MET A 232 -3.67 -13.73 8.28
C MET A 232 -3.87 -12.57 9.26
N SER A 233 -4.98 -12.56 10.02
CA SER A 233 -5.25 -11.52 11.03
C SER A 233 -4.24 -11.54 12.20
N LEU A 234 -3.53 -12.66 12.42
CA LEU A 234 -2.44 -12.76 13.42
C LEU A 234 -1.39 -11.66 13.21
N ILE A 235 -1.17 -11.25 11.96
CA ILE A 235 -0.14 -10.28 11.56
C ILE A 235 -0.70 -8.84 11.51
N GLN A 236 -2.01 -8.67 11.34
CA GLN A 236 -2.65 -7.38 11.15
C GLN A 236 -2.92 -6.62 12.47
N ASN A 237 -3.24 -7.35 13.54
CA ASN A 237 -3.91 -6.79 14.73
C ASN A 237 -3.04 -5.95 15.70
N ASP A 238 -1.72 -5.81 15.48
CA ASP A 238 -0.85 -5.09 16.42
C ASP A 238 -0.90 -3.55 16.27
N LYS A 239 -1.49 -3.02 15.19
CA LYS A 239 -1.52 -1.56 14.96
C LYS A 239 -2.38 -0.80 15.96
N ASP A 240 -3.42 -1.44 16.51
CA ASP A 240 -4.39 -0.76 17.36
C ASP A 240 -3.91 -0.61 18.81
N SER A 241 -3.10 -1.56 19.30
CA SER A 241 -2.61 -1.56 20.69
C SER A 241 -1.58 -0.46 20.95
N ASP A 242 -0.70 -0.19 19.98
CA ASP A 242 0.34 0.83 20.12
C ASP A 242 -0.25 2.24 20.16
N SER A 243 -1.29 2.51 19.36
CA SER A 243 -1.93 3.84 19.30
C SER A 243 -2.54 4.31 20.63
N ASN A 244 -2.99 3.37 21.48
CA ASN A 244 -3.51 3.66 22.81
C ASN A 244 -2.39 3.82 23.85
N SER A 245 -1.27 3.11 23.70
CA SER A 245 -0.14 3.22 24.63
C SER A 245 0.63 4.54 24.46
N THR A 246 0.76 5.05 23.22
CA THR A 246 1.47 6.30 22.94
C THR A 246 0.69 7.51 23.47
N LYS A 247 -0.65 7.49 23.41
CA LYS A 247 -1.51 8.53 24.02
C LYS A 247 -1.33 8.63 25.54
N LEU A 248 -1.07 7.52 26.23
CA LEU A 248 -0.82 7.51 27.69
C LEU A 248 0.61 7.95 28.04
N LYS A 249 1.61 7.67 27.19
CA LYS A 249 2.98 8.13 27.39
C LYS A 249 3.15 9.63 27.11
N ASP A 250 2.49 10.18 26.10
CA ASP A 250 2.52 11.63 25.83
C ASP A 250 1.83 12.46 26.94
N MET A 251 0.95 11.85 27.74
CA MET A 251 0.40 12.48 28.94
C MET A 251 1.34 12.43 30.17
N SER A 252 2.37 11.58 30.19
CA SER A 252 3.28 11.43 31.35
C SER A 252 4.66 12.08 31.17
N VAL A 253 5.07 12.43 29.94
CA VAL A 253 6.38 13.05 29.66
C VAL A 253 6.42 14.57 29.93
N ASN A 254 5.30 15.21 30.28
CA ASN A 254 5.25 16.67 30.55
C ASN A 254 5.47 17.08 32.02
N SER A 255 6.12 16.26 32.87
CA SER A 255 6.38 16.62 34.28
C SER A 255 7.83 16.64 34.76
N ASP A 256 8.82 16.26 33.95
CA ASP A 256 10.22 16.33 34.38
C ASP A 256 10.94 17.58 33.88
N GLY A 257 11.23 18.43 34.87
CA GLY A 257 11.77 19.78 34.73
C GLY A 257 13.14 19.85 34.04
N PHE A 258 13.22 20.87 33.19
CA PHE A 258 14.41 21.43 32.59
C PHE A 258 15.39 21.89 33.69
N ASN A 259 16.41 21.09 34.01
CA ASN A 259 17.54 21.51 34.84
C ASN A 259 18.84 21.33 34.05
N GLY A 260 19.14 22.31 33.21
CA GLY A 260 20.38 22.37 32.43
C GLY A 260 21.58 22.67 33.33
N LYS A 261 22.49 21.69 33.44
CA LYS A 261 23.89 21.94 33.81
C LYS A 261 24.74 21.87 32.55
N THR A 262 25.19 23.03 32.11
CA THR A 262 26.23 23.23 31.10
C THR A 262 27.58 22.83 31.68
N GLU A 263 28.12 21.69 31.24
CA GLU A 263 29.54 21.38 31.43
C GLU A 263 30.36 22.12 30.36
N LYS A 264 31.20 23.03 30.84
CA LYS A 264 32.30 23.63 30.08
C LYS A 264 33.35 22.56 29.79
N LYS A 265 33.72 22.38 28.52
CA LYS A 265 34.98 21.78 28.13
C LYS A 265 35.92 22.89 27.68
N ASP A 266 36.93 23.14 28.51
CA ASP A 266 38.07 23.99 28.21
C ASP A 266 39.13 23.20 27.42
N GLY A 267 39.82 23.90 26.52
CA GLY A 267 41.24 23.69 26.20
C GLY A 267 41.56 22.67 25.11
N GLU A 268 42.02 23.15 23.95
CA GLU A 268 43.45 23.19 23.63
C GLU A 268 43.67 24.01 22.34
N GLU A 269 44.40 25.12 22.49
CA GLU A 269 44.94 25.93 21.41
C GLU A 269 46.20 25.26 20.87
N GLY A 270 46.23 25.03 19.56
CA GLY A 270 47.43 24.67 18.81
C GLY A 270 47.74 25.77 17.81
N GLU A 271 48.64 26.67 18.19
CA GLU A 271 49.39 27.53 17.29
C GLU A 271 50.28 26.65 16.39
N ASP A 272 50.28 26.90 15.08
CA ASP A 272 51.51 26.87 14.29
C ASP A 272 51.26 27.66 13.00
N GLY A 273 51.94 28.81 12.92
CA GLY A 273 52.06 29.59 11.71
C GLY A 273 53.11 28.99 10.78
N ASN A 274 52.94 29.25 9.48
CA ASN A 274 54.03 29.49 8.56
C ASN A 274 53.46 30.26 7.36
N ASP A 275 53.81 31.53 7.31
CA ASP A 275 53.90 32.31 6.07
C ASP A 275 55.10 31.82 5.28
N GLU A 276 54.97 31.68 3.96
CA GLU A 276 55.95 32.23 3.01
C GLU A 276 55.39 32.21 1.58
N ASP A 277 55.70 33.31 0.89
CA ASP A 277 55.22 33.76 -0.40
C ASP A 277 55.69 32.90 -1.59
N ASP A 278 54.95 32.91 -2.70
CA ASP A 278 55.46 33.49 -3.95
C ASP A 278 54.46 33.46 -5.12
N GLU A 279 54.62 34.48 -5.95
CA GLU A 279 53.77 34.95 -7.02
C GLU A 279 53.83 34.16 -8.35
N GLN A 280 52.73 34.30 -9.12
CA GLN A 280 52.69 34.45 -10.59
C GLN A 280 53.03 33.26 -11.53
N GLN A 281 52.02 32.71 -12.23
CA GLN A 281 51.69 33.01 -13.65
C GLN A 281 50.75 31.99 -14.33
N GLN A 282 49.84 32.55 -15.15
CA GLN A 282 49.23 32.01 -16.39
C GLN A 282 48.23 30.84 -16.26
N GLN A 283 46.94 31.07 -16.50
CA GLN A 283 46.27 31.12 -17.82
C GLN A 283 45.95 29.72 -18.34
N GLU A 284 44.79 29.18 -17.94
CA GLU A 284 43.96 28.28 -18.77
C GLU A 284 42.54 28.29 -18.20
N GLU A 285 41.65 29.00 -18.90
CA GLU A 285 40.20 28.90 -18.76
C GLU A 285 39.76 27.58 -19.42
N GLU A 286 39.46 26.56 -18.62
CA GLU A 286 38.64 25.43 -19.08
C GLU A 286 37.38 25.33 -18.22
N ASP A 287 36.28 25.73 -18.88
CA ASP A 287 34.88 25.34 -18.73
C ASP A 287 34.54 24.35 -17.58
N ASP A 288 34.47 24.85 -16.35
CA ASP A 288 33.83 24.17 -15.22
C ASP A 288 32.29 24.27 -15.33
N ARG A 289 31.74 23.61 -16.36
CA ARG A 289 30.37 23.10 -16.25
C ARG A 289 30.42 21.95 -15.27
N GLN A 290 29.91 22.20 -14.07
CA GLN A 290 29.55 21.19 -13.08
C GLN A 290 28.66 20.12 -13.72
N SER A 291 29.28 19.15 -14.38
CA SER A 291 28.68 17.85 -14.62
C SER A 291 28.45 17.27 -13.23
N LEU A 292 27.18 17.07 -12.91
CA LEU A 292 26.74 16.27 -11.75
C LEU A 292 27.45 14.92 -11.85
N LYS A 293 28.62 14.79 -11.20
CA LYS A 293 29.21 13.50 -10.85
C LYS A 293 28.15 12.81 -10.03
N ILE A 294 27.42 11.89 -10.66
CA ILE A 294 26.47 11.00 -9.99
C ILE A 294 27.27 10.30 -8.90
N GLN A 295 27.06 10.79 -7.68
CA GLN A 295 27.76 10.36 -6.49
C GLN A 295 27.49 8.87 -6.29
N ASN A 296 28.58 8.13 -6.10
CA ASN A 296 28.64 6.67 -6.08
C ASN A 296 27.56 6.00 -5.20
N SER A 297 27.24 4.76 -5.52
CA SER A 297 26.36 3.83 -4.78
C SER A 297 26.61 3.74 -3.26
N GLY A 298 27.76 4.20 -2.76
CA GLY A 298 28.09 4.21 -1.32
C GLY A 298 27.16 5.07 -0.46
N ASN A 299 26.61 6.17 -0.99
CA ASN A 299 25.67 6.99 -0.21
C ASN A 299 24.31 6.31 -0.02
N GLU A 300 23.94 5.37 -0.89
CA GLU A 300 22.68 4.63 -0.80
C GLU A 300 22.75 3.57 0.32
N GLU A 301 23.92 2.99 0.57
CA GLU A 301 24.17 2.09 1.71
C GLU A 301 24.08 2.82 3.05
N GLU A 302 24.50 4.08 3.14
CA GLU A 302 24.31 4.90 4.35
C GLU A 302 22.83 5.22 4.65
N LEU A 303 21.96 5.11 3.64
CA LEU A 303 20.51 5.26 3.80
C LEU A 303 19.82 3.93 4.17
N GLN A 304 20.53 2.79 4.07
CA GLN A 304 19.98 1.50 4.46
C GLN A 304 19.99 1.38 5.99
N GLN A 305 18.82 1.56 6.57
CA GLN A 305 18.59 1.33 7.99
C GLN A 305 18.76 -0.17 8.29
N LYS A 306 19.33 -0.51 9.46
CA LYS A 306 19.29 -1.90 9.95
C LYS A 306 17.90 -2.19 10.54
N ASN A 307 17.48 -3.45 10.51
CA ASN A 307 16.27 -3.87 11.20
C ASN A 307 16.42 -3.57 12.69
N THR A 308 15.38 -2.98 13.28
CA THR A 308 15.26 -2.78 14.72
C THR A 308 14.80 -4.07 15.40
N ASP A 309 14.93 -4.18 16.72
CA ASP A 309 14.40 -5.33 17.46
C ASP A 309 12.88 -5.49 17.28
N GLU A 310 12.16 -4.38 17.09
CA GLU A 310 10.73 -4.37 16.76
C GLU A 310 10.44 -4.90 15.34
N ASP A 311 11.35 -4.71 14.39
CA ASP A 311 11.22 -5.30 13.05
C ASP A 311 11.49 -6.82 13.12
N LEU A 312 12.51 -7.23 13.90
CA LEU A 312 12.93 -8.63 14.03
C LEU A 312 11.94 -9.50 14.81
N LYS A 313 11.07 -8.91 15.65
CA LYS A 313 10.04 -9.66 16.40
C LYS A 313 9.13 -10.50 15.50
N TRP A 314 9.01 -10.13 14.23
CA TRP A 314 8.17 -10.81 13.23
C TRP A 314 8.84 -11.99 12.51
N GLU A 315 10.16 -12.20 12.63
CA GLU A 315 10.89 -13.27 11.91
C GLU A 315 10.41 -14.67 12.30
N TYR A 316 10.39 -14.96 13.60
CA TYR A 316 9.93 -16.25 14.12
C TYR A 316 8.45 -16.52 13.79
N PRO A 317 7.53 -15.58 14.06
CA PRO A 317 6.13 -15.69 13.66
C PRO A 317 5.90 -16.07 12.20
N LEU A 318 6.55 -15.31 11.34
CA LEU A 318 6.42 -15.44 9.91
C LEU A 318 6.99 -16.79 9.46
N SER A 319 8.08 -17.23 10.09
CA SER A 319 8.63 -18.57 9.88
C SER A 319 7.62 -19.66 10.25
N CYS A 320 6.91 -19.55 11.38
CA CYS A 320 5.89 -20.52 11.76
C CYS A 320 4.75 -20.59 10.73
N ILE A 321 4.23 -19.43 10.31
CA ILE A 321 3.15 -19.35 9.32
C ILE A 321 3.62 -19.92 7.97
N LEU A 322 4.81 -19.55 7.51
CA LEU A 322 5.34 -20.04 6.24
C LEU A 322 5.66 -21.53 6.26
N ASN A 323 6.21 -22.08 7.35
CA ASN A 323 6.40 -23.52 7.51
C ASN A 323 5.06 -24.27 7.49
N PHE A 324 4.04 -23.68 8.12
CA PHE A 324 2.69 -24.22 8.08
C PHE A 324 2.12 -24.24 6.65
N LEU A 325 2.22 -23.12 5.92
CA LEU A 325 1.81 -23.06 4.50
C LEU A 325 2.59 -24.05 3.63
N GLN A 326 3.91 -24.15 3.84
CA GLN A 326 4.79 -25.04 3.08
C GLN A 326 4.40 -26.50 3.26
N GLN A 327 4.21 -26.92 4.51
CA GLN A 327 3.77 -28.29 4.79
C GLN A 327 2.42 -28.56 4.13
N PHE A 328 1.50 -27.61 4.21
CA PHE A 328 0.15 -27.79 3.69
C PHE A 328 0.13 -27.88 2.15
N ILE A 329 0.88 -27.01 1.46
CA ILE A 329 1.04 -27.09 0.00
C ILE A 329 1.69 -28.42 -0.40
N GLY A 330 2.70 -28.86 0.34
CA GLY A 330 3.36 -30.15 0.12
C GLY A 330 2.39 -31.33 0.19
N ASP A 331 1.47 -31.33 1.17
CA ASP A 331 0.45 -32.36 1.32
C ASP A 331 -0.58 -32.35 0.17
N LEU A 332 -0.98 -31.17 -0.32
CA LEU A 332 -2.00 -31.03 -1.37
C LEU A 332 -1.53 -31.47 -2.76
N ASN A 333 -0.26 -31.26 -3.08
CA ASN A 333 0.31 -31.61 -4.40
C ASN A 333 0.28 -33.12 -4.72
N ILE A 334 0.05 -33.97 -3.73
CA ILE A 334 0.13 -35.43 -3.89
C ILE A 334 -1.18 -36.01 -4.47
N GLU A 335 -2.33 -35.34 -4.30
CA GLU A 335 -3.64 -35.99 -4.46
C GLU A 335 -4.71 -35.20 -5.26
N ALA A 336 -4.45 -33.95 -5.67
CA ALA A 336 -5.46 -33.13 -6.33
C ALA A 336 -5.59 -33.40 -7.85
N GLY A 337 -6.82 -33.48 -8.36
CA GLY A 337 -7.09 -33.38 -9.80
C GLY A 337 -6.94 -31.93 -10.30
N ASP A 338 -6.71 -31.76 -11.60
CA ASP A 338 -6.24 -30.51 -12.24
C ASP A 338 -6.98 -29.24 -11.79
N LYS A 339 -8.32 -29.28 -11.66
CA LYS A 339 -9.13 -28.09 -11.33
C LYS A 339 -9.07 -27.68 -9.85
N ALA A 340 -9.12 -28.64 -8.93
CA ALA A 340 -9.06 -28.36 -7.50
C ALA A 340 -7.66 -27.91 -7.07
N HIS A 341 -6.64 -28.45 -7.75
CA HIS A 341 -5.24 -28.06 -7.58
C HIS A 341 -5.03 -26.58 -7.92
N LEU A 342 -5.58 -26.10 -9.03
CA LEU A 342 -5.48 -24.70 -9.45
C LEU A 342 -6.12 -23.73 -8.44
N GLN A 343 -7.32 -24.05 -7.95
CA GLN A 343 -7.99 -23.23 -6.91
C GLN A 343 -7.17 -23.15 -5.62
N GLN A 344 -6.55 -24.26 -5.22
CA GLN A 344 -5.65 -24.30 -4.08
C GLN A 344 -4.44 -23.41 -4.31
N GLN A 345 -3.74 -23.55 -5.43
CA GLN A 345 -2.60 -22.71 -5.79
C GLN A 345 -2.95 -21.22 -5.72
N HIS A 346 -4.12 -20.83 -6.22
CA HIS A 346 -4.57 -19.43 -6.22
C HIS A 346 -4.80 -18.90 -4.82
N LEU A 347 -5.47 -19.67 -3.97
CA LEU A 347 -5.69 -19.29 -2.57
C LEU A 347 -4.36 -19.09 -1.84
N PHE A 348 -3.40 -20.01 -2.01
CA PHE A 348 -2.07 -19.89 -1.40
C PHE A 348 -1.28 -18.72 -1.95
N LEU A 349 -1.30 -18.53 -3.26
CA LEU A 349 -0.63 -17.40 -3.90
C LEU A 349 -1.20 -16.08 -3.38
N GLN A 350 -2.52 -15.95 -3.33
CA GLN A 350 -3.20 -14.77 -2.77
C GLN A 350 -2.79 -14.54 -1.32
N SER A 351 -2.76 -15.60 -0.50
CA SER A 351 -2.33 -15.53 0.90
C SER A 351 -0.90 -15.04 1.05
N ILE A 352 0.03 -15.61 0.28
CA ILE A 352 1.45 -15.28 0.33
C ILE A 352 1.67 -13.84 -0.14
N VAL A 353 0.98 -13.41 -1.19
CA VAL A 353 1.09 -12.04 -1.70
C VAL A 353 0.45 -11.05 -0.72
N GLN A 354 -0.69 -11.38 -0.13
CA GLN A 354 -1.31 -10.56 0.93
C GLN A 354 -0.38 -10.44 2.14
N LEU A 355 0.21 -11.55 2.58
CA LEU A 355 1.21 -11.61 3.64
C LEU A 355 2.40 -10.69 3.35
N LEU A 356 2.92 -10.78 2.13
CA LEU A 356 4.00 -9.91 1.67
C LEU A 356 3.59 -8.44 1.58
N GLY A 357 2.30 -8.11 1.54
CA GLY A 357 1.79 -6.75 1.52
C GLY A 357 1.55 -6.14 2.91
N GLU A 358 1.65 -6.94 3.97
CA GLU A 358 1.43 -6.46 5.33
C GLU A 358 2.54 -5.51 5.78
N ASP A 359 2.17 -4.40 6.43
CA ASP A 359 3.12 -3.36 6.83
C ASP A 359 4.22 -3.94 7.74
N ASN A 360 3.91 -4.88 8.63
CA ASN A 360 4.90 -5.52 9.49
C ASN A 360 6.01 -6.29 8.72
N ILE A 361 5.75 -6.66 7.47
CA ILE A 361 6.65 -7.44 6.61
C ILE A 361 7.31 -6.55 5.55
N VAL A 362 6.59 -5.55 5.02
CA VAL A 362 7.12 -4.60 4.04
C VAL A 362 7.90 -3.46 4.70
N ASN A 363 7.61 -3.09 5.95
CA ASN A 363 8.27 -1.97 6.62
C ASN A 363 9.75 -2.20 6.98
N PRO A 364 10.18 -3.41 7.39
CA PRO A 364 11.58 -3.68 7.72
C PRO A 364 12.52 -3.26 6.56
N PRO A 365 13.60 -2.52 6.85
CA PRO A 365 14.51 -2.04 5.82
C PRO A 365 15.29 -3.18 5.14
N GLN A 366 15.54 -4.27 5.86
CA GLN A 366 16.07 -5.52 5.32
C GLN A 366 14.98 -6.61 5.38
N PRO A 367 14.87 -7.48 4.33
CA PRO A 367 13.99 -8.63 4.35
C PRO A 367 14.24 -9.44 5.60
N LEU A 368 13.14 -9.76 6.27
CA LEU A 368 13.12 -10.64 7.41
C LEU A 368 13.74 -11.99 7.05
N GLN A 369 14.42 -12.60 8.01
CA GLN A 369 14.96 -13.94 7.87
C GLN A 369 13.93 -14.97 8.36
N HIS A 370 13.92 -16.10 7.67
CA HIS A 370 13.30 -17.32 8.13
C HIS A 370 14.16 -17.94 9.24
N SER A 371 13.57 -18.79 10.09
CA SER A 371 14.22 -19.39 11.27
C SER A 371 15.51 -20.18 10.99
N ASN A 372 15.75 -20.55 9.73
CA ASN A 372 16.97 -21.22 9.26
C ASN A 372 18.05 -20.24 8.74
N GLY A 373 17.86 -18.93 8.91
CA GLY A 373 18.75 -17.87 8.42
C GLY A 373 18.61 -17.54 6.94
N GLN A 374 17.69 -18.20 6.21
CA GLN A 374 17.40 -17.86 4.82
C GLN A 374 16.55 -16.59 4.76
N SER A 375 16.70 -15.76 3.73
CA SER A 375 15.77 -14.64 3.54
C SER A 375 14.35 -15.16 3.31
N LEU A 376 13.35 -14.41 3.75
CA LEU A 376 11.94 -14.72 3.52
C LEU A 376 11.63 -15.04 2.05
N LEU A 377 12.25 -14.28 1.15
CA LEU A 377 12.02 -14.40 -0.30
C LEU A 377 12.66 -15.64 -0.89
N SER A 378 13.84 -16.05 -0.39
CA SER A 378 14.41 -17.34 -0.76
C SER A 378 13.53 -18.49 -0.31
N PHE A 379 12.87 -18.39 0.85
CA PHE A 379 11.94 -19.42 1.29
C PHE A 379 10.66 -19.46 0.45
N ILE A 380 10.12 -18.30 0.08
CA ILE A 380 8.93 -18.21 -0.78
C ILE A 380 9.17 -18.81 -2.16
N GLY A 381 10.41 -18.89 -2.62
CA GLY A 381 10.72 -19.76 -3.73
C GLY A 381 10.88 -19.05 -5.06
N VAL A 382 11.68 -18.00 -5.04
CA VAL A 382 12.03 -17.32 -6.28
C VAL A 382 13.12 -18.10 -7.05
N SER A 383 13.61 -19.26 -6.58
CA SER A 383 14.76 -19.95 -7.19
C SER A 383 14.47 -20.82 -8.38
N ARG A 384 15.29 -20.56 -9.40
CA ARG A 384 15.28 -21.26 -10.68
C ARG A 384 16.26 -22.42 -10.72
N ASP A 385 17.08 -22.63 -9.69
CA ASP A 385 18.10 -23.67 -9.75
C ASP A 385 17.50 -25.07 -9.50
N ARG A 386 17.07 -25.70 -10.60
CA ARG A 386 16.59 -27.10 -10.63
C ARG A 386 17.69 -28.12 -10.36
N SER A 387 18.97 -27.72 -10.33
CA SER A 387 20.10 -28.66 -10.24
C SER A 387 20.45 -29.06 -8.80
N SER A 388 20.05 -28.27 -7.80
CA SER A 388 20.25 -28.63 -6.40
C SER A 388 19.01 -29.35 -5.85
N ASN A 389 19.19 -30.56 -5.31
CA ASN A 389 18.13 -31.29 -4.60
C ASN A 389 17.59 -30.53 -3.37
N ILE A 390 18.22 -29.42 -2.99
CA ILE A 390 17.83 -28.52 -1.90
C ILE A 390 16.66 -27.60 -2.34
N SER A 391 16.42 -27.46 -3.65
CA SER A 391 15.43 -26.55 -4.25
C SER A 391 13.96 -27.02 -4.19
N ARG A 392 13.68 -28.18 -3.57
CA ARG A 392 12.30 -28.73 -3.48
C ARG A 392 11.43 -28.06 -2.41
N ASN A 393 12.00 -27.22 -1.56
CA ASN A 393 11.32 -26.67 -0.39
C ASN A 393 10.77 -25.25 -0.63
N GLU A 394 10.80 -24.77 -1.85
CA GLU A 394 10.39 -23.41 -2.21
C GLU A 394 8.89 -23.33 -2.44
N LEU A 395 8.18 -22.42 -1.75
CA LEU A 395 6.70 -22.38 -1.75
C LEU A 395 6.11 -22.25 -3.15
N LEU A 396 6.61 -21.34 -3.98
CA LEU A 396 6.15 -21.14 -5.35
C LEU A 396 6.44 -22.37 -6.23
N ASN A 397 7.63 -22.95 -6.09
CA ASN A 397 8.00 -24.18 -6.82
C ASN A 397 7.17 -25.39 -6.38
N LEU A 398 6.81 -25.49 -5.09
CA LEU A 398 5.87 -26.48 -4.60
C LEU A 398 4.53 -26.29 -5.30
N MET A 399 4.05 -25.05 -5.45
CA MET A 399 2.82 -24.78 -6.20
C MET A 399 2.98 -24.90 -7.72
N ASP A 400 4.14 -25.25 -8.28
CA ASP A 400 4.41 -25.15 -9.73
C ASP A 400 4.07 -23.77 -10.33
N VAL A 401 4.13 -22.73 -9.50
CA VAL A 401 3.87 -21.33 -9.86
C VAL A 401 5.20 -20.66 -10.14
N SER A 402 5.39 -20.20 -11.37
CA SER A 402 6.53 -19.35 -11.70
C SER A 402 6.26 -17.88 -11.35
N PHE A 403 7.29 -17.06 -11.18
CA PHE A 403 7.07 -15.62 -11.02
C PHE A 403 6.41 -15.00 -12.26
N ASP A 404 6.78 -15.49 -13.45
CA ASP A 404 6.12 -15.13 -14.70
C ASP A 404 4.62 -15.49 -14.67
N TYR A 405 4.26 -16.59 -14.03
CA TYR A 405 2.86 -16.92 -13.76
C TYR A 405 2.21 -15.87 -12.86
N ILE A 406 2.80 -15.49 -11.73
CA ILE A 406 2.23 -14.46 -10.82
C ILE A 406 1.94 -13.17 -11.58
N LEU A 407 2.92 -12.70 -12.35
CA LEU A 407 2.76 -11.53 -13.20
C LEU A 407 1.67 -11.77 -14.25
N LYS A 408 1.58 -12.94 -14.88
CA LYS A 408 0.57 -13.24 -15.91
C LYS A 408 -0.82 -13.56 -15.37
N THR A 409 -0.99 -14.02 -14.13
CA THR A 409 -2.30 -14.41 -13.59
C THR A 409 -3.08 -13.26 -13.02
N ASP A 410 -2.40 -12.20 -12.63
CA ASP A 410 -3.07 -11.01 -12.19
C ASP A 410 -3.88 -10.44 -13.37
N GLN A 411 -5.17 -10.21 -13.14
CA GLN A 411 -6.13 -9.80 -14.15
C GLN A 411 -5.62 -8.64 -15.01
N ARG A 412 -4.91 -7.70 -14.38
CA ARG A 412 -4.43 -6.47 -15.00
C ARG A 412 -3.36 -6.74 -16.07
N PHE A 413 -2.47 -7.68 -15.80
CA PHE A 413 -1.48 -8.09 -16.80
C PHE A 413 -2.10 -8.95 -17.91
N ARG A 414 -3.19 -9.68 -17.64
CA ARG A 414 -3.93 -10.43 -18.67
C ARG A 414 -4.69 -9.53 -19.62
N GLU A 415 -5.33 -8.49 -19.12
CA GLU A 415 -6.02 -7.49 -19.95
C GLU A 415 -5.02 -6.82 -20.89
N LYS A 416 -3.90 -6.32 -20.35
CA LYS A 416 -2.81 -5.75 -21.14
C LYS A 416 -2.21 -6.71 -22.16
N ARG A 417 -2.07 -7.98 -21.80
CA ARG A 417 -1.57 -9.01 -22.73
C ARG A 417 -2.58 -9.32 -23.84
N ARG A 418 -3.88 -9.38 -23.53
CA ARG A 418 -4.93 -9.54 -24.55
C ARG A 418 -4.96 -8.34 -25.49
N GLU A 419 -4.76 -7.13 -25.00
CA GLU A 419 -4.62 -5.94 -25.83
C GLU A 419 -3.42 -6.06 -26.80
N LEU A 420 -2.25 -6.46 -26.30
CA LEU A 420 -1.07 -6.69 -27.15
C LEU A 420 -1.27 -7.82 -28.16
N GLU A 421 -1.91 -8.93 -27.77
CA GLU A 421 -2.20 -10.04 -28.67
C GLU A 421 -3.25 -9.64 -29.72
N LEU A 422 -4.22 -8.79 -29.37
CA LEU A 422 -5.17 -8.19 -30.32
C LEU A 422 -4.43 -7.25 -31.28
N GLU A 423 -3.58 -6.36 -30.80
CA GLU A 423 -2.74 -5.47 -31.62
C GLU A 423 -1.89 -6.28 -32.61
N ASP A 424 -1.18 -7.31 -32.14
CA ASP A 424 -0.37 -8.19 -32.99
C ASP A 424 -1.24 -8.92 -34.05
N MET A 425 -2.45 -9.38 -33.68
CA MET A 425 -3.38 -9.97 -34.65
C MET A 425 -3.87 -8.95 -35.69
N TYR A 426 -4.10 -7.69 -35.30
CA TYR A 426 -4.44 -6.61 -36.23
C TYR A 426 -3.29 -6.36 -37.21
N PHE A 427 -2.05 -6.31 -36.72
CA PHE A 427 -0.85 -6.16 -37.55
C PHE A 427 -0.62 -7.37 -38.50
N ASP A 428 -0.78 -8.60 -38.01
CA ASP A 428 -0.58 -9.82 -38.82
C ASP A 428 -1.67 -10.03 -39.88
N GLN A 429 -2.88 -9.51 -39.66
CA GLN A 429 -3.95 -9.54 -40.66
C GLN A 429 -3.78 -8.49 -41.77
N GLY A 430 -2.77 -7.62 -41.69
CA GLY A 430 -2.55 -6.56 -42.68
C GLY A 430 -3.73 -5.58 -42.76
N LEU A 431 -4.49 -5.44 -41.67
CA LEU A 431 -5.49 -4.40 -41.51
C LEU A 431 -4.73 -3.12 -41.18
N ASP A 432 -4.20 -2.48 -42.21
CA ASP A 432 -3.63 -1.15 -42.09
C ASP A 432 -4.77 -0.22 -41.60
N GLU A 433 -4.47 0.75 -40.73
CA GLU A 433 -5.47 1.70 -40.18
C GLU A 433 -6.28 2.42 -41.28
N GLU A 434 -5.79 2.42 -42.53
CA GLU A 434 -6.44 2.94 -43.73
C GLU A 434 -7.71 2.14 -44.15
N ASP A 435 -7.83 0.86 -43.79
CA ASP A 435 -9.03 0.06 -44.10
C ASP A 435 -10.20 0.29 -43.12
N LEU A 436 -9.95 1.05 -42.03
CA LEU A 436 -10.95 1.48 -41.05
C LEU A 436 -11.48 2.90 -41.32
N GLU A 437 -11.11 3.54 -42.44
CA GLU A 437 -11.80 4.74 -42.90
C GLU A 437 -13.24 4.38 -43.29
N GLU A 438 -14.13 4.62 -42.33
CA GLU A 438 -15.58 4.52 -42.46
C GLU A 438 -16.01 5.36 -43.68
N ASP A 439 -16.43 4.70 -44.77
CA ASP A 439 -16.95 5.34 -45.98
C ASP A 439 -18.11 6.28 -45.61
N GLY A 440 -17.75 7.54 -45.38
CA GLY A 440 -18.66 8.64 -45.09
C GLY A 440 -19.44 9.04 -46.33
N GLU A 441 -20.42 8.24 -46.74
CA GLU A 441 -21.41 8.67 -47.71
C GLU A 441 -22.44 9.61 -47.06
N THR A 442 -22.11 10.90 -47.04
CA THR A 442 -23.10 11.97 -46.96
C THR A 442 -23.76 12.21 -48.33
N SER A 443 -25.00 11.76 -48.52
CA SER A 443 -26.10 12.42 -49.27
C SER A 443 -27.32 11.48 -49.25
N GLY A 444 -28.56 11.87 -48.95
CA GLY A 444 -29.35 12.94 -49.54
C GLY A 444 -30.45 12.35 -50.43
N LEU A 445 -31.72 12.44 -49.96
CA LEU A 445 -33.01 12.38 -50.70
C LEU A 445 -33.77 11.04 -50.88
N GLU A 446 -35.00 11.08 -50.36
CA GLU A 446 -36.30 10.67 -50.94
C GLU A 446 -36.61 9.21 -51.37
N SER A 447 -37.56 8.64 -50.62
CA SER A 447 -38.74 7.88 -51.07
C SER A 447 -38.63 6.86 -52.22
N LYS A 448 -38.92 5.57 -51.93
CA LYS A 448 -40.09 4.84 -52.46
C LYS A 448 -40.10 3.36 -52.07
N LYS A 449 -41.25 2.94 -51.53
CA LYS A 449 -41.75 1.56 -51.56
C LYS A 449 -41.82 1.02 -53.00
N LYS A 450 -41.31 -0.20 -53.23
CA LYS A 450 -41.78 -1.26 -54.17
C LYS A 450 -40.81 -2.46 -54.02
N SER A 451 -41.26 -3.66 -53.62
CA SER A 451 -42.04 -4.69 -54.36
C SER A 451 -41.19 -5.57 -55.31
N HIS A 452 -41.22 -6.88 -55.03
CA HIS A 452 -40.87 -8.05 -55.87
C HIS A 452 -39.37 -8.31 -56.17
N ARG A 453 -38.82 -9.53 -56.11
CA ARG A 453 -39.26 -10.84 -56.66
C ARG A 453 -38.42 -11.97 -55.99
N HIS A 454 -39.03 -12.99 -55.39
CA HIS A 454 -39.19 -14.35 -55.93
C HIS A 454 -38.24 -14.73 -57.09
N VAL A 455 -37.28 -15.60 -56.79
CA VAL A 455 -36.71 -16.56 -57.75
C VAL A 455 -36.62 -17.90 -57.03
N ASP A 456 -37.54 -18.78 -57.41
CA ASP A 456 -37.42 -20.22 -57.20
C ASP A 456 -36.24 -20.74 -58.02
N ARG A 457 -35.41 -21.57 -57.40
CA ARG A 457 -34.55 -22.49 -58.15
C ARG A 457 -34.48 -23.81 -57.40
N ASP A 458 -35.37 -24.69 -57.83
CA ASP A 458 -35.25 -26.14 -57.67
C ASP A 458 -33.90 -26.60 -58.23
N GLY A 459 -33.22 -27.43 -57.46
CA GLY A 459 -31.96 -28.05 -57.81
C GLY A 459 -31.70 -29.21 -56.87
N ASP A 460 -32.38 -30.33 -57.14
CA ASP A 460 -32.02 -31.66 -56.63
C ASP A 460 -30.51 -31.90 -56.81
N GLY A 461 -29.87 -32.25 -55.71
CA GLY A 461 -28.46 -32.59 -55.64
C GLY A 461 -28.22 -33.33 -54.34
N ASP A 462 -28.47 -34.64 -54.38
CA ASP A 462 -27.90 -35.60 -53.46
C ASP A 462 -26.38 -35.42 -53.44
N ASP A 463 -25.82 -34.98 -52.32
CA ASP A 463 -24.44 -35.26 -51.96
C ASP A 463 -24.34 -35.39 -50.44
N ASP A 464 -24.06 -36.63 -50.04
CA ASP A 464 -23.61 -37.06 -48.72
C ASP A 464 -22.32 -36.31 -48.34
N ASP A 465 -22.43 -35.22 -47.58
CA ASP A 465 -21.30 -34.72 -46.82
C ASP A 465 -21.66 -34.70 -45.32
N ASN A 466 -21.36 -35.85 -44.71
CA ASN A 466 -21.06 -35.99 -43.29
C ASN A 466 -19.88 -35.07 -42.95
N VAL A 467 -20.16 -33.77 -42.78
CA VAL A 467 -19.23 -32.87 -42.10
C VAL A 467 -19.47 -33.09 -40.62
N ASP A 468 -18.66 -33.98 -40.05
CA ASP A 468 -18.42 -34.06 -38.61
C ASP A 468 -17.96 -32.67 -38.15
N SER A 469 -18.93 -31.83 -37.82
CA SER A 469 -18.77 -30.56 -37.11
C SER A 469 -18.47 -30.88 -35.65
N ASP A 470 -17.37 -31.60 -35.40
CA ASP A 470 -16.67 -31.68 -34.11
C ASP A 470 -15.88 -30.37 -33.91
N SER A 471 -16.56 -29.24 -34.11
CA SER A 471 -16.21 -27.95 -33.52
C SER A 471 -16.59 -28.03 -32.04
N SER A 472 -15.98 -28.96 -31.30
CA SER A 472 -15.93 -28.88 -29.86
C SER A 472 -15.15 -27.61 -29.56
N SER A 473 -15.89 -26.55 -29.25
CA SER A 473 -15.38 -25.32 -28.68
C SER A 473 -14.56 -25.68 -27.45
N ASN A 474 -13.24 -25.81 -27.64
CA ASN A 474 -12.27 -25.90 -26.55
C ASN A 474 -12.15 -24.54 -25.81
N ASP A 475 -13.00 -23.58 -26.14
CA ASP A 475 -13.10 -22.27 -25.50
C ASP A 475 -13.70 -22.34 -24.08
N ASP A 476 -14.20 -23.51 -23.65
CA ASP A 476 -14.91 -23.64 -22.36
C ASP A 476 -14.02 -23.76 -21.11
N GLU A 477 -12.68 -23.79 -21.20
CA GLU A 477 -11.86 -24.02 -19.99
C GLU A 477 -10.60 -23.17 -19.82
N GLU A 478 -10.47 -22.03 -20.51
CA GLU A 478 -9.66 -20.94 -19.92
C GLU A 478 -10.49 -20.23 -18.84
N MET A 479 -10.85 -21.00 -17.80
CA MET A 479 -11.50 -20.48 -16.59
C MET A 479 -10.46 -19.61 -15.88
N SER A 480 -10.32 -18.37 -16.36
CA SER A 480 -9.36 -17.39 -15.88
C SER A 480 -9.81 -16.91 -14.51
N TRP A 481 -9.31 -17.54 -13.45
CA TRP A 481 -9.53 -17.06 -12.10
C TRP A 481 -8.89 -15.67 -11.98
N ASP A 482 -9.70 -14.64 -11.73
CA ASP A 482 -9.25 -13.30 -11.37
C ASP A 482 -8.78 -13.33 -9.92
N ILE A 483 -7.47 -13.45 -9.73
CA ILE A 483 -6.87 -13.40 -8.41
C ILE A 483 -6.70 -11.92 -8.06
N GLU A 484 -7.47 -11.44 -7.08
CA GLU A 484 -7.25 -10.12 -6.48
C GLU A 484 -6.01 -10.17 -5.58
N LEU A 485 -4.85 -9.90 -6.18
CA LEU A 485 -3.58 -9.84 -5.49
C LEU A 485 -3.35 -8.46 -4.85
N SER A 486 -2.85 -8.45 -3.62
CA SER A 486 -2.48 -7.22 -2.92
C SER A 486 -1.44 -6.42 -3.70
N TYR A 487 -1.76 -5.16 -4.03
CA TYR A 487 -0.87 -4.26 -4.74
C TYR A 487 0.43 -4.01 -3.96
N ALA A 488 0.34 -3.87 -2.63
CA ALA A 488 1.52 -3.70 -1.78
C ALA A 488 2.40 -4.95 -1.79
N GLY A 489 1.78 -6.14 -1.78
CA GLY A 489 2.48 -7.42 -1.84
C GLY A 489 3.24 -7.61 -3.15
N ILE A 490 2.59 -7.36 -4.29
CA ILE A 490 3.24 -7.41 -5.61
C ILE A 490 4.34 -6.35 -5.70
N GLY A 491 4.08 -5.12 -5.26
CA GLY A 491 5.09 -4.06 -5.24
C GLY A 491 6.31 -4.44 -4.41
N TYR A 492 6.12 -5.07 -3.25
CA TYR A 492 7.24 -5.54 -2.42
C TYR A 492 7.98 -6.71 -3.05
N LEU A 493 7.27 -7.65 -3.68
CA LEU A 493 7.91 -8.72 -4.44
C LEU A 493 8.76 -8.15 -5.58
N PHE A 494 8.22 -7.18 -6.31
CA PHE A 494 8.91 -6.46 -7.39
C PHE A 494 10.16 -5.72 -6.90
N TYR A 495 10.07 -5.04 -5.75
CA TYR A 495 11.22 -4.41 -5.08
C TYR A 495 12.37 -5.39 -4.89
N ASN A 496 12.06 -6.57 -4.33
CA ASN A 496 13.07 -7.55 -4.02
C ASN A 496 13.69 -8.16 -5.28
N LEU A 497 12.89 -8.40 -6.31
CA LEU A 497 13.37 -8.94 -7.58
C LEU A 497 14.29 -7.99 -8.32
N LEU A 498 13.98 -6.70 -8.32
CA LEU A 498 14.78 -5.69 -9.02
C LEU A 498 16.06 -5.31 -8.29
N LEU A 499 15.96 -5.02 -6.99
CA LEU A 499 17.05 -4.41 -6.23
C LEU A 499 17.91 -5.41 -5.47
N ARG A 500 17.40 -6.63 -5.25
CA ARG A 500 18.13 -7.72 -4.60
C ARG A 500 18.19 -8.93 -5.51
N PRO A 501 18.70 -8.78 -6.76
CA PRO A 501 18.81 -9.92 -7.65
C PRO A 501 19.78 -10.90 -7.02
N THR A 502 19.29 -12.08 -6.65
CA THR A 502 20.19 -13.20 -6.41
C THR A 502 20.60 -13.78 -7.76
N GLU A 503 21.72 -14.50 -7.85
CA GLU A 503 22.13 -15.13 -9.13
C GLU A 503 21.03 -16.01 -9.74
N GLN A 504 20.10 -16.47 -8.91
CA GLN A 504 19.01 -17.34 -9.26
C GLN A 504 17.78 -16.57 -9.81
N TYR A 505 17.68 -15.25 -9.57
CA TYR A 505 16.47 -14.44 -9.81
C TYR A 505 16.79 -13.29 -10.77
N LYS A 506 16.81 -13.58 -12.07
CA LYS A 506 16.84 -12.54 -13.10
C LYS A 506 15.47 -12.47 -13.75
N LEU A 507 14.84 -11.28 -13.70
CA LEU A 507 13.74 -10.96 -14.60
C LEU A 507 14.13 -11.36 -16.02
N SER A 508 13.16 -11.84 -16.80
CA SER A 508 13.45 -12.23 -18.18
C SER A 508 14.14 -11.04 -18.87
N SER A 509 15.24 -11.30 -19.58
CA SER A 509 16.01 -10.24 -20.25
C SER A 509 15.23 -9.53 -21.36
N VAL A 510 13.97 -9.89 -21.56
CA VAL A 510 13.10 -9.46 -22.66
C VAL A 510 12.40 -8.15 -22.31
N GLN A 511 12.12 -7.87 -21.03
CA GLN A 511 11.39 -6.66 -20.66
C GLN A 511 12.30 -5.43 -20.64
N SER A 512 11.89 -4.39 -21.36
CA SER A 512 12.58 -3.11 -21.32
C SER A 512 12.37 -2.45 -19.95
N PRO A 513 13.34 -1.69 -19.42
CA PRO A 513 13.14 -0.92 -18.18
C PRO A 513 11.94 0.04 -18.24
N GLN A 514 11.57 0.48 -19.44
CA GLN A 514 10.41 1.33 -19.68
C GLN A 514 9.10 0.59 -19.48
N SER A 515 8.93 -0.60 -20.08
CA SER A 515 7.73 -1.42 -19.84
C SER A 515 7.65 -1.84 -18.38
N LEU A 516 8.77 -2.23 -17.76
CA LEU A 516 8.81 -2.51 -16.32
C LEU A 516 8.32 -1.34 -15.46
N LEU A 517 8.63 -0.10 -15.83
CA LEU A 517 8.13 1.08 -15.12
C LEU A 517 6.64 1.30 -15.37
N GLN A 518 6.19 1.23 -16.63
CA GLN A 518 4.79 1.46 -17.04
C GLN A 518 3.84 0.41 -16.48
N ASP A 519 4.19 -0.87 -16.62
CA ASP A 519 3.33 -2.00 -16.24
C ASP A 519 3.18 -2.14 -14.71
N ASN A 520 4.06 -1.47 -13.95
CA ASN A 520 4.09 -1.58 -12.49
C ASN A 520 3.77 -0.26 -11.77
N LEU A 521 3.25 0.77 -12.48
CA LEU A 521 2.91 2.07 -11.89
C LEU A 521 1.96 1.93 -10.70
N SER A 522 0.93 1.10 -10.84
CA SER A 522 -0.11 0.90 -9.83
C SER A 522 0.44 0.33 -8.51
N TYR A 523 1.42 -0.56 -8.59
CA TYR A 523 2.14 -1.09 -7.43
C TYR A 523 3.04 -0.04 -6.78
N LEU A 524 3.76 0.74 -7.58
CA LEU A 524 4.61 1.83 -7.09
C LEU A 524 3.80 2.91 -6.37
N ILE A 525 2.63 3.27 -6.93
CA ILE A 525 1.69 4.22 -6.33
C ILE A 525 1.22 3.68 -4.97
N THR A 526 0.79 2.42 -4.90
CA THR A 526 0.34 1.81 -3.65
C THR A 526 1.42 1.83 -2.58
N LEU A 527 2.66 1.48 -2.94
CA LEU A 527 3.78 1.53 -2.01
C LEU A 527 4.07 2.97 -1.52
N LEU A 528 3.99 3.96 -2.40
CA LEU A 528 4.18 5.38 -2.04
C LEU A 528 3.01 5.93 -1.19
N GLN A 529 1.81 5.38 -1.33
CA GLN A 529 0.63 5.71 -0.53
C GLN A 529 0.64 5.07 0.87
N SER A 530 1.52 4.10 1.12
CA SER A 530 1.63 3.45 2.44
C SER A 530 1.87 4.49 3.55
N PRO A 531 1.24 4.33 4.72
CA PRO A 531 1.47 5.21 5.87
C PRO A 531 2.92 5.15 6.36
N SER A 532 3.63 4.04 6.12
CA SER A 532 5.05 3.95 6.43
C SER A 532 5.91 4.59 5.35
N TYR A 533 6.70 5.58 5.76
CA TYR A 533 7.69 6.19 4.87
C TYR A 533 8.75 5.17 4.39
N ARG A 534 9.03 4.09 5.14
CA ARG A 534 10.02 3.09 4.71
C ARG A 534 9.52 2.28 3.51
N VAL A 535 8.21 2.01 3.47
CA VAL A 535 7.56 1.32 2.35
C VAL A 535 7.59 2.21 1.10
N GLY A 536 7.20 3.48 1.24
CA GLY A 536 7.31 4.44 0.14
C GLY A 536 8.76 4.62 -0.35
N PHE A 537 9.75 4.55 0.54
CA PHE A 537 11.16 4.59 0.14
C PHE A 537 11.55 3.42 -0.78
N LYS A 538 11.00 2.22 -0.58
CA LYS A 538 11.23 1.06 -1.47
C LYS A 538 10.75 1.35 -2.89
N ALA A 539 9.62 2.02 -3.05
CA ALA A 539 9.15 2.47 -4.37
C ALA A 539 10.11 3.48 -5.01
N ILE A 540 10.61 4.45 -4.24
CA ILE A 540 11.61 5.42 -4.72
C ILE A 540 12.90 4.70 -5.18
N GLN A 541 13.33 3.65 -4.48
CA GLN A 541 14.50 2.85 -4.88
C GLN A 541 14.23 2.09 -6.19
N ILE A 542 13.04 1.51 -6.37
CA ILE A 542 12.65 0.87 -7.65
C ILE A 542 12.69 1.89 -8.78
N ILE A 543 12.08 3.06 -8.57
CA ILE A 543 12.06 4.15 -9.55
C ILE A 543 13.50 4.56 -9.90
N SER A 544 14.36 4.76 -8.91
CA SER A 544 15.78 5.08 -9.13
C SER A 544 16.49 4.03 -9.98
N PHE A 545 16.26 2.75 -9.68
CA PHE A 545 16.88 1.65 -10.40
C PHE A 545 16.45 1.58 -11.86
N LEU A 546 15.15 1.74 -12.13
CA LEU A 546 14.60 1.70 -13.48
C LEU A 546 15.00 2.96 -14.27
N GLN A 547 14.85 4.15 -13.68
CA GLN A 547 15.19 5.43 -14.29
C GLN A 547 16.65 5.50 -14.75
N LYS A 548 17.61 4.98 -13.96
CA LYS A 548 19.04 4.93 -14.35
C LYS A 548 19.30 4.11 -15.63
N ARG A 549 18.35 3.28 -16.07
CA ARG A 549 18.46 2.41 -17.26
C ARG A 549 17.60 2.87 -18.43
N ILE A 550 16.77 3.88 -18.24
CA ILE A 550 15.96 4.48 -19.30
C ILE A 550 16.75 5.64 -19.91
N LYS A 551 16.78 5.72 -21.24
CA LYS A 551 17.45 6.82 -21.94
C LYS A 551 16.70 8.14 -21.69
N PRO A 552 17.40 9.28 -21.49
CA PRO A 552 16.78 10.59 -21.39
C PRO A 552 15.90 10.91 -22.61
N SER A 553 14.80 11.61 -22.40
CA SER A 553 13.86 12.07 -23.45
C SER A 553 13.24 10.99 -24.34
N VAL A 554 13.16 9.73 -23.90
CA VAL A 554 12.55 8.63 -24.68
C VAL A 554 11.15 8.25 -24.18
N PHE A 555 10.84 8.56 -22.93
CA PHE A 555 9.58 8.14 -22.32
C PHE A 555 8.44 9.06 -22.74
N HIS A 556 7.54 8.57 -23.59
CA HIS A 556 6.34 9.27 -24.04
C HIS A 556 5.14 8.87 -23.19
N VAL A 557 4.33 9.85 -22.78
CA VAL A 557 3.02 9.64 -22.17
C VAL A 557 2.03 10.46 -22.97
N ASP A 558 0.90 9.85 -23.31
CA ASP A 558 -0.14 10.55 -24.06
C ASP A 558 -0.59 11.81 -23.30
N LEU A 559 -0.57 12.93 -24.02
CA LEU A 559 -0.82 14.26 -23.49
C LEU A 559 -2.28 14.44 -23.05
N ALA A 560 -3.21 13.72 -23.68
CA ALA A 560 -4.62 13.75 -23.28
C ALA A 560 -4.79 13.34 -21.81
N LEU A 561 -3.97 12.40 -21.36
CA LEU A 561 -3.99 11.80 -20.02
C LEU A 561 -3.38 12.69 -18.94
N LEU A 562 -2.54 13.65 -19.35
CA LEU A 562 -1.96 14.63 -18.44
C LEU A 562 -2.89 15.84 -18.23
N SER A 563 -3.90 16.00 -19.09
CA SER A 563 -4.89 17.06 -18.98
C SER A 563 -5.98 16.65 -17.98
N THR A 564 -6.11 17.38 -16.88
CA THR A 564 -7.16 17.10 -15.87
C THR A 564 -8.56 17.52 -16.33
N GLN A 565 -8.71 18.09 -17.52
CA GLN A 565 -9.98 18.59 -18.04
C GLN A 565 -10.90 17.46 -18.51
N SER A 566 -10.36 16.36 -19.06
CA SER A 566 -11.14 15.23 -19.56
C SER A 566 -11.89 14.44 -18.46
N ILE A 567 -11.30 14.30 -17.27
CA ILE A 567 -11.86 13.47 -16.18
C ILE A 567 -13.15 14.07 -15.57
N LEU A 568 -13.33 15.39 -15.67
CA LEU A 568 -14.53 16.08 -15.15
C LEU A 568 -15.75 15.87 -16.06
N GLU A 569 -15.54 15.62 -17.34
CA GLU A 569 -16.61 15.46 -18.33
C GLU A 569 -17.23 14.05 -18.28
N THR A 570 -16.46 13.02 -17.89
CA THR A 570 -16.97 11.63 -17.84
C THR A 570 -17.80 11.35 -16.58
N ASN A 571 -17.49 11.97 -15.44
CA ASN A 571 -18.19 11.73 -14.17
C ASN A 571 -19.49 12.55 -13.98
N THR A 572 -19.73 13.57 -14.80
CA THR A 572 -20.94 14.40 -14.72
C THR A 572 -22.12 13.85 -15.52
N GLY A 573 -21.96 12.71 -16.20
CA GLY A 573 -22.99 12.07 -17.04
C GLY A 573 -24.03 11.20 -16.32
N GLY A 574 -23.93 10.97 -15.01
CA GLY A 574 -24.81 10.02 -14.31
C GLY A 574 -25.23 10.43 -12.90
N GLY A 575 -26.46 10.93 -12.74
CA GLY A 575 -27.13 10.99 -11.43
C GLY A 575 -27.60 12.37 -11.01
N GLY A 576 -28.87 12.68 -11.28
CA GLY A 576 -29.51 13.93 -10.89
C GLY A 576 -29.78 14.05 -9.38
N GLY A 577 -29.70 15.29 -8.89
CA GLY A 577 -30.46 15.75 -7.73
C GLY A 577 -29.76 15.68 -6.37
N GLY A 578 -28.83 16.60 -6.11
CA GLY A 578 -28.29 16.82 -4.75
C GLY A 578 -27.75 18.23 -4.59
N ASN A 579 -28.16 18.93 -3.52
CA ASN A 579 -27.94 20.36 -3.28
C ASN A 579 -26.46 20.78 -3.34
N GLY A 580 -26.21 21.79 -4.17
CA GLY A 580 -24.89 22.38 -4.41
C GLY A 580 -24.25 22.97 -3.16
N VAL A 581 -23.19 22.31 -2.71
CA VAL A 581 -22.01 22.99 -2.17
C VAL A 581 -21.12 23.21 -3.37
N ALA A 582 -20.82 24.47 -3.70
CA ALA A 582 -19.84 24.83 -4.72
C ALA A 582 -18.45 24.41 -4.25
N THR A 583 -18.11 23.13 -4.39
CA THR A 583 -16.74 22.65 -4.26
C THR A 583 -16.05 22.97 -5.57
N ASP A 584 -15.00 23.80 -5.47
CA ASP A 584 -14.05 24.17 -6.54
C ASP A 584 -14.00 23.15 -7.68
N GLU A 585 -14.37 23.57 -8.89
CA GLU A 585 -14.26 22.81 -10.16
C GLU A 585 -12.78 22.55 -10.56
N ASN A 586 -11.84 22.70 -9.63
CA ASN A 586 -10.41 22.75 -9.87
C ASN A 586 -9.73 21.41 -9.57
N SER A 587 -9.48 20.65 -10.62
CA SER A 587 -8.33 19.74 -10.80
C SER A 587 -8.20 18.57 -9.81
N ILE A 588 -8.35 17.35 -10.31
CA ILE A 588 -8.42 16.14 -9.49
C ILE A 588 -7.03 15.78 -8.95
N TRP A 589 -6.90 15.82 -7.63
CA TRP A 589 -5.75 15.30 -6.89
C TRP A 589 -5.98 13.81 -6.62
N LEU A 590 -5.41 12.94 -7.46
CA LEU A 590 -5.65 11.48 -7.49
C LEU A 590 -4.92 10.73 -6.36
N VAL A 591 -4.11 11.42 -5.56
CA VAL A 591 -3.19 10.80 -4.60
C VAL A 591 -3.88 9.98 -3.52
N ASP A 592 -5.12 10.32 -3.18
CA ASP A 592 -5.87 9.62 -2.13
C ASP A 592 -6.74 8.49 -2.71
N GLN A 593 -6.78 8.34 -4.03
CA GLN A 593 -7.54 7.28 -4.70
C GLN A 593 -6.70 6.02 -4.84
N SER A 594 -7.31 4.85 -4.65
CA SER A 594 -6.66 3.57 -4.93
C SER A 594 -6.38 3.48 -6.44
N PRO A 595 -5.18 3.02 -6.85
CA PRO A 595 -4.88 2.82 -8.27
C PRO A 595 -5.77 1.75 -8.92
N ALA A 596 -6.50 0.95 -8.14
CA ALA A 596 -7.52 0.03 -8.66
C ALA A 596 -8.77 0.73 -9.23
N ILE A 597 -9.03 1.97 -8.82
CA ILE A 597 -10.21 2.75 -9.24
C ILE A 597 -9.83 3.76 -10.34
N VAL A 598 -8.55 4.17 -10.38
CA VAL A 598 -8.03 5.11 -11.36
C VAL A 598 -7.74 4.36 -12.66
N GLU A 599 -8.21 4.87 -13.80
CA GLU A 599 -7.91 4.29 -15.10
C GLU A 599 -6.39 4.30 -15.36
N GLU A 600 -5.84 3.22 -15.93
CA GLU A 600 -4.41 3.05 -16.25
C GLU A 600 -3.76 4.29 -16.90
N PRO A 601 -4.42 4.98 -17.85
CA PRO A 601 -3.86 6.16 -18.49
C PRO A 601 -3.44 7.28 -17.49
N TYR A 602 -4.12 7.41 -16.35
CA TYR A 602 -3.84 8.44 -15.34
C TYR A 602 -2.82 8.01 -14.27
N HIS A 603 -2.42 6.73 -14.23
CA HIS A 603 -1.48 6.23 -13.21
C HIS A 603 -0.15 6.98 -13.25
N PHE A 604 0.28 7.45 -14.42
CA PHE A 604 1.52 8.20 -14.51
C PHE A 604 1.45 9.57 -13.82
N LEU A 605 0.35 10.31 -14.02
CA LEU A 605 0.12 11.57 -13.28
C LEU A 605 -0.01 11.28 -11.77
N GLN A 606 -0.78 10.25 -11.41
CA GLN A 606 -0.96 9.82 -10.03
C GLN A 606 0.36 9.45 -9.35
N LEU A 607 1.30 8.80 -10.05
CA LEU A 607 2.64 8.50 -9.55
C LEU A 607 3.34 9.78 -9.10
N PHE A 608 3.39 10.81 -9.94
CA PHE A 608 4.06 12.08 -9.60
C PHE A 608 3.38 12.79 -8.44
N GLN A 609 2.05 12.87 -8.44
CA GLN A 609 1.33 13.49 -7.33
C GLN A 609 1.58 12.72 -6.01
N THR A 610 1.68 11.39 -6.05
CA THR A 610 1.97 10.55 -4.89
C THR A 610 3.43 10.71 -4.44
N MET A 611 4.39 10.82 -5.36
CA MET A 611 5.77 11.18 -5.03
C MET A 611 5.85 12.53 -4.33
N ILE A 612 5.06 13.53 -4.75
CA ILE A 612 4.98 14.84 -4.08
C ILE A 612 4.44 14.68 -2.66
N LYS A 613 3.33 13.97 -2.47
CA LYS A 613 2.79 13.71 -1.11
C LYS A 613 3.84 13.03 -0.24
N TYR A 614 4.50 12.00 -0.76
CA TYR A 614 5.58 11.30 -0.06
C TYR A 614 6.73 12.24 0.32
N LEU A 615 7.15 13.13 -0.58
CA LEU A 615 8.18 14.13 -0.32
C LEU A 615 7.80 15.09 0.80
N VAL A 616 6.53 15.47 0.90
CA VAL A 616 6.04 16.38 1.94
C VAL A 616 5.85 15.67 3.27
N THR A 617 5.37 14.42 3.28
CA THR A 617 5.02 13.67 4.51
C THR A 617 6.17 12.87 5.10
N CYS A 618 7.19 12.50 4.32
CA CYS A 618 8.30 11.69 4.80
C CYS A 618 9.07 12.43 5.91
N PRO A 619 9.23 11.85 7.12
CA PRO A 619 9.86 12.54 8.25
C PRO A 619 11.37 12.68 8.10
N VAL A 620 12.03 11.81 7.32
CA VAL A 620 13.49 11.74 7.22
C VAL A 620 14.00 12.66 6.09
N GLN A 621 14.70 13.75 6.45
CA GLN A 621 15.21 14.73 5.49
C GLN A 621 16.11 14.13 4.41
N LYS A 622 17.05 13.24 4.77
CA LYS A 622 17.94 12.59 3.79
C LYS A 622 17.16 11.80 2.74
N ILE A 623 16.07 11.12 3.14
CA ILE A 623 15.20 10.38 2.22
C ILE A 623 14.40 11.35 1.35
N ARG A 624 13.88 12.46 1.89
CA ARG A 624 13.24 13.52 1.09
C ARG A 624 14.16 14.05 0.01
N SER A 625 15.40 14.38 0.36
CA SER A 625 16.40 14.86 -0.60
C SER A 625 16.71 13.83 -1.68
N PHE A 626 16.88 12.56 -1.31
CA PHE A 626 17.09 11.48 -2.28
C PHE A 626 15.89 11.31 -3.22
N ALA A 627 14.68 11.28 -2.68
CA ALA A 627 13.45 11.14 -3.44
C ALA A 627 13.20 12.33 -4.37
N PHE A 628 13.58 13.55 -3.96
CA PHE A 628 13.48 14.73 -4.82
C PHE A 628 14.46 14.65 -5.99
N ASN A 629 15.68 14.16 -5.75
CA ASN A 629 16.62 13.89 -6.84
C ASN A 629 16.04 12.85 -7.82
N GLN A 630 15.41 11.78 -7.32
CA GLN A 630 14.75 10.80 -8.18
C GLN A 630 13.59 11.40 -8.95
N PHE A 631 12.78 12.26 -8.32
CA PHE A 631 11.70 13.03 -8.95
C PHE A 631 12.21 13.85 -10.14
N SER A 632 13.30 14.62 -9.96
CA SER A 632 13.90 15.40 -11.05
C SER A 632 14.48 14.52 -12.15
N LEU A 633 15.10 13.39 -11.79
CA LEU A 633 15.67 12.46 -12.75
C LEU A 633 14.60 11.74 -13.60
N ILE A 634 13.46 11.37 -13.02
CA ILE A 634 12.36 10.76 -13.77
C ILE A 634 11.68 11.78 -14.71
N LEU A 635 11.66 13.09 -14.38
CA LEU A 635 11.23 14.12 -15.33
C LEU A 635 12.13 14.17 -16.57
N ASN A 636 13.43 13.94 -16.40
CA ASN A 636 14.40 14.01 -17.49
C ASN A 636 14.37 12.80 -18.43
N ILE A 637 13.78 11.66 -18.02
CA ILE A 637 13.58 10.53 -18.95
C ILE A 637 12.44 10.78 -19.95
N MET A 638 11.57 11.76 -19.68
CA MET A 638 10.40 12.06 -20.50
C MET A 638 10.72 12.96 -21.69
N THR A 639 9.95 12.79 -22.77
CA THR A 639 9.97 13.73 -23.89
C THR A 639 9.66 15.15 -23.41
N PRO A 640 10.20 16.20 -24.05
CA PRO A 640 9.99 17.58 -23.61
C PRO A 640 8.51 17.98 -23.56
N ALA A 641 7.71 17.49 -24.52
CA ALA A 641 6.26 17.68 -24.53
C ALA A 641 5.59 17.11 -23.27
N THR A 642 5.87 15.84 -22.97
CA THR A 642 5.33 15.14 -21.79
C THR A 642 5.74 15.86 -20.51
N ARG A 643 7.03 16.19 -20.38
CA ARG A 643 7.60 16.86 -19.21
C ARG A 643 6.96 18.22 -18.95
N PHE A 644 6.79 19.03 -20.00
CA PHE A 644 6.17 20.35 -19.90
C PHE A 644 4.72 20.23 -19.43
N ASN A 645 3.93 19.36 -20.07
CA ASN A 645 2.50 19.19 -19.73
C ASN A 645 2.30 18.58 -18.34
N LEU A 646 3.15 17.63 -17.94
CA LEU A 646 3.15 17.07 -16.59
C LEU A 646 3.46 18.16 -15.55
N LEU A 647 4.52 18.96 -15.74
CA LEU A 647 4.84 20.07 -14.84
C LEU A 647 3.71 21.09 -14.76
N ALA A 648 3.07 21.41 -15.89
CA ALA A 648 1.91 22.29 -15.92
C ALA A 648 0.71 21.71 -15.14
N SER A 649 0.45 20.42 -15.30
CA SER A 649 -0.60 19.70 -14.57
C SER A 649 -0.31 19.67 -13.07
N LEU A 650 0.93 19.38 -12.67
CA LEU A 650 1.35 19.37 -11.27
C LEU A 650 1.28 20.77 -10.64
N ILE A 651 1.73 21.82 -11.32
CA ILE A 651 1.66 23.21 -10.82
C ILE A 651 0.21 23.64 -10.60
N ARG A 652 -0.71 23.20 -11.48
CA ARG A 652 -2.15 23.50 -11.36
C ARG A 652 -2.84 22.72 -10.23
N THR A 653 -2.47 21.45 -10.04
CA THR A 653 -3.17 20.52 -9.13
C THR A 653 -2.55 20.42 -7.74
N CYS A 654 -1.29 20.85 -7.55
CA CYS A 654 -0.56 20.61 -6.31
C CYS A 654 -1.19 21.35 -5.12
N LYS A 655 -1.58 20.57 -4.11
CA LYS A 655 -2.15 21.08 -2.84
C LYS A 655 -1.12 21.67 -1.87
N PHE A 656 0.17 21.59 -2.19
CA PHE A 656 1.26 22.02 -1.30
C PHE A 656 1.98 23.24 -1.88
N PRO A 657 1.64 24.47 -1.45
CA PRO A 657 2.14 25.68 -2.10
C PRO A 657 3.67 25.81 -2.12
N SER A 658 4.35 25.41 -1.05
CA SER A 658 5.82 25.38 -1.02
C SER A 658 6.41 24.41 -2.06
N PHE A 659 5.73 23.29 -2.33
CA PHE A 659 6.13 22.36 -3.39
C PHE A 659 5.76 22.89 -4.78
N THR A 660 4.64 23.60 -4.94
CA THR A 660 4.33 24.35 -6.17
C THR A 660 5.44 25.35 -6.48
N GLY A 661 5.95 26.06 -5.47
CA GLY A 661 7.14 26.90 -5.58
C GLY A 661 8.35 26.15 -6.13
N LEU A 662 8.60 24.94 -5.61
CA LEU A 662 9.67 24.06 -6.08
C LEU A 662 9.47 23.57 -7.52
N LEU A 663 8.24 23.24 -7.92
CA LEU A 663 7.92 22.88 -9.31
C LEU A 663 8.19 24.03 -10.28
N ILE A 664 7.86 25.27 -9.89
CA ILE A 664 8.17 26.47 -10.67
C ILE A 664 9.68 26.66 -10.78
N HIS A 665 10.42 26.36 -9.72
CA HIS A 665 11.88 26.36 -9.76
C HIS A 665 12.43 25.31 -10.74
N VAL A 666 11.91 24.08 -10.70
CA VAL A 666 12.28 23.03 -11.67
C VAL A 666 12.00 23.49 -13.11
N VAL A 667 10.85 24.12 -13.36
CA VAL A 667 10.53 24.71 -14.67
C VAL A 667 11.56 25.76 -15.07
N LYS A 668 11.95 26.66 -14.15
CA LYS A 668 13.00 27.66 -14.42
C LYS A 668 14.30 27.02 -14.87
N GLU A 669 14.74 25.96 -14.19
CA GLU A 669 15.95 25.21 -14.57
C GLU A 669 15.83 24.57 -15.95
N GLN A 670 14.65 24.00 -16.29
CA GLN A 670 14.40 23.45 -17.61
C GLN A 670 14.46 24.54 -18.70
N ILE A 671 13.88 25.72 -18.46
CA ILE A 671 13.97 26.86 -19.39
C ILE A 671 15.43 27.26 -19.61
N ASP A 672 16.21 27.42 -18.53
CA ASP A 672 17.59 27.85 -18.62
C ASP A 672 18.46 26.84 -19.40
N GLY A 673 18.29 25.54 -19.12
CA GLY A 673 18.93 24.46 -19.88
C GLY A 673 18.54 24.45 -21.35
N CYS A 674 17.26 24.68 -21.66
CA CYS A 674 16.75 24.69 -23.03
C CYS A 674 17.18 25.94 -23.82
N TRP A 675 17.38 27.07 -23.14
CA TRP A 675 17.77 28.34 -23.79
C TRP A 675 19.06 28.21 -24.59
N SER A 676 20.04 27.50 -24.01
CA SER A 676 21.36 27.28 -24.61
C SER A 676 21.43 25.98 -25.41
N SER A 677 20.37 25.18 -25.42
CA SER A 677 20.32 23.91 -26.14
C SER A 677 20.11 24.13 -27.63
N THR A 678 20.62 23.21 -28.45
CA THR A 678 20.31 23.08 -29.88
C THR A 678 19.13 22.15 -30.14
N ASP A 679 18.61 21.50 -29.10
CA ASP A 679 17.44 20.62 -29.22
C ASP A 679 16.17 21.43 -29.51
N VAL A 680 15.67 21.28 -30.74
CA VAL A 680 14.51 22.02 -31.25
C VAL A 680 13.24 21.67 -30.48
N GLU A 681 13.06 20.40 -30.10
CA GLU A 681 11.86 19.95 -29.41
C GLU A 681 11.78 20.54 -28.00
N SER A 682 12.86 20.46 -27.22
CA SER A 682 12.88 21.06 -25.88
C SER A 682 12.61 22.56 -25.91
N ARG A 683 13.19 23.28 -26.88
CA ARG A 683 12.94 24.72 -27.07
C ARG A 683 11.50 25.02 -27.44
N ALA A 684 10.86 24.18 -28.27
CA ALA A 684 9.48 24.37 -28.69
C ALA A 684 8.47 24.36 -27.53
N TYR A 685 8.83 23.76 -26.39
CA TYR A 685 8.00 23.76 -25.18
C TYR A 685 8.50 24.76 -24.12
N PHE A 686 9.76 24.65 -23.69
CA PHE A 686 10.29 25.43 -22.57
C PHE A 686 10.72 26.84 -22.95
N VAL A 687 10.97 27.13 -24.23
CA VAL A 687 11.31 28.47 -24.73
C VAL A 687 10.23 28.95 -25.70
N SER A 688 8.98 28.87 -25.23
CA SER A 688 7.79 29.17 -26.04
C SER A 688 6.79 30.07 -25.28
N PRO A 689 5.82 30.69 -25.98
CA PRO A 689 4.75 31.47 -25.35
C PRO A 689 3.90 30.71 -24.33
N LYS A 690 3.90 29.37 -24.38
CA LYS A 690 3.19 28.53 -23.40
C LYS A 690 3.66 28.76 -21.97
N ILE A 691 4.90 29.22 -21.77
CA ILE A 691 5.45 29.48 -20.43
C ILE A 691 4.71 30.60 -19.69
N ILE A 692 4.09 31.52 -20.42
CA ILE A 692 3.35 32.65 -19.83
C ILE A 692 2.11 32.14 -19.09
N GLU A 693 1.41 31.16 -19.68
CA GLU A 693 0.25 30.54 -19.04
C GLU A 693 0.65 29.89 -17.71
N LEU A 694 1.76 29.16 -17.72
CA LEU A 694 2.29 28.46 -16.56
C LEU A 694 2.68 29.41 -15.41
N VAL A 695 3.35 30.50 -15.75
CA VAL A 695 3.73 31.56 -14.80
C VAL A 695 2.49 32.24 -14.19
N GLY A 696 1.41 32.35 -14.95
CA GLY A 696 0.16 32.95 -14.48
C GLY A 696 -0.56 32.11 -13.43
N ILE A 697 -0.45 30.78 -13.44
CA ILE A 697 -1.22 29.88 -12.56
C ILE A 697 -1.05 30.24 -11.07
N PRO A 698 0.17 30.35 -10.51
CA PRO A 698 0.35 30.64 -9.10
C PRO A 698 0.00 32.09 -8.74
N MET A 699 0.05 33.01 -9.71
CA MET A 699 -0.24 34.44 -9.52
C MET A 699 -1.73 34.80 -9.52
N ARG A 700 -2.61 33.85 -9.87
CA ARG A 700 -4.06 34.07 -9.79
C ARG A 700 -4.50 34.30 -8.35
N LEU A 701 -5.41 35.24 -8.17
CA LEU A 701 -6.05 35.57 -6.89
C LEU A 701 -7.13 34.54 -6.53
N GLU A 702 -6.73 33.28 -6.42
CA GLU A 702 -7.59 32.17 -5.99
C GLU A 702 -7.23 31.77 -4.56
N GLY A 703 -8.20 31.82 -3.66
CA GLY A 703 -7.99 31.56 -2.23
C GLY A 703 -7.22 32.68 -1.52
N ASN A 704 -6.57 32.35 -0.40
CA ASN A 704 -5.78 33.28 0.39
C ASN A 704 -4.35 33.39 -0.17
N PRO A 705 -3.90 34.57 -0.64
CA PRO A 705 -2.54 34.75 -1.18
C PRO A 705 -1.42 34.44 -0.19
N LEU A 706 -1.65 34.61 1.12
CA LEU A 706 -0.63 34.33 2.14
C LEU A 706 -0.29 32.84 2.22
N ASP A 707 -1.28 31.96 2.12
CA ASP A 707 -1.07 30.52 2.17
C ASP A 707 -0.27 30.02 0.96
N ARG A 708 -0.28 30.82 -0.12
CA ARG A 708 0.38 30.53 -1.40
C ARG A 708 1.61 31.39 -1.67
N LEU A 709 2.08 32.15 -0.68
CA LEU A 709 3.09 33.18 -0.90
C LEU A 709 4.38 32.62 -1.50
N ASP A 710 4.82 31.43 -1.07
CA ASP A 710 5.99 30.74 -1.62
C ASP A 710 5.85 30.46 -3.13
N ALA A 711 4.68 29.97 -3.55
CA ALA A 711 4.41 29.68 -4.96
C ALA A 711 4.34 30.97 -5.79
N ILE A 712 3.68 32.00 -5.26
CA ILE A 712 3.57 33.33 -5.89
C ILE A 712 4.97 33.95 -6.06
N MET A 713 5.80 33.92 -5.02
CA MET A 713 7.16 34.47 -5.07
C MET A 713 8.04 33.75 -6.10
N ASN A 714 7.97 32.43 -6.18
CA ASN A 714 8.69 31.68 -7.20
C ASN A 714 8.18 32.00 -8.62
N ALA A 715 6.87 32.15 -8.81
CA ALA A 715 6.30 32.57 -10.09
C ALA A 715 6.76 33.98 -10.50
N LEU A 716 6.75 34.94 -9.57
CA LEU A 716 7.22 36.31 -9.80
C LEU A 716 8.70 36.32 -10.19
N ASN A 717 9.52 35.53 -9.49
CA ASN A 717 10.94 35.39 -9.81
C ASN A 717 11.17 34.72 -11.17
N LEU A 718 10.34 33.75 -11.56
CA LEU A 718 10.37 33.15 -12.90
C LEU A 718 10.02 34.17 -13.99
N TYR A 719 8.96 34.96 -13.78
CA TYR A 719 8.58 36.01 -14.72
C TYR A 719 9.66 37.08 -14.86
N ARG A 720 10.24 37.50 -13.74
CA ARG A 720 11.38 38.42 -13.72
C ARG A 720 12.57 37.86 -14.50
N PHE A 721 12.90 36.58 -14.28
CA PHE A 721 13.96 35.90 -15.04
C PHE A 721 13.69 35.94 -16.54
N LEU A 722 12.46 35.64 -16.98
CA LEU A 722 12.06 35.68 -18.38
C LEU A 722 12.17 37.09 -18.99
N LEU A 723 11.74 38.15 -18.28
CA LEU A 723 11.87 39.52 -18.76
C LEU A 723 13.32 39.96 -18.98
N ILE A 724 14.24 39.48 -18.13
CA ILE A 724 15.66 39.79 -18.24
C ILE A 724 16.30 38.96 -19.36
N ARG A 725 15.97 37.67 -19.45
CA ARG A 725 16.59 36.72 -20.36
C ARG A 725 16.08 36.87 -21.81
N ASP A 726 14.78 37.07 -21.99
CA ASP A 726 14.13 37.13 -23.30
C ASP A 726 14.21 38.50 -23.99
N LYS A 727 14.92 39.46 -23.39
CA LYS A 727 14.96 40.86 -23.85
C LYS A 727 15.43 40.99 -25.31
N LYS A 728 16.42 40.19 -25.73
CA LYS A 728 17.04 40.32 -27.07
C LYS A 728 16.39 39.45 -28.14
N GLU A 729 16.08 38.20 -27.80
CA GLU A 729 15.71 37.19 -28.79
C GLU A 729 14.19 37.03 -28.93
N ARG A 730 13.40 37.49 -27.94
CA ARG A 730 11.93 37.44 -27.88
C ARG A 730 11.35 36.04 -28.22
N GLN A 731 12.07 34.98 -27.87
CA GLN A 731 11.71 33.60 -28.22
C GLN A 731 10.49 33.11 -27.46
N THR A 732 10.36 33.49 -26.19
CA THR A 732 9.19 33.10 -25.40
C THR A 732 7.99 34.01 -25.67
N GLY A 733 8.18 35.15 -26.34
CA GLY A 733 7.13 36.14 -26.55
C GLY A 733 6.69 36.89 -25.28
N VAL A 734 7.36 36.66 -24.14
CA VAL A 734 7.07 37.33 -22.85
C VAL A 734 7.24 38.84 -22.97
N CYS A 735 8.24 39.29 -23.73
CA CYS A 735 8.54 40.71 -23.96
C CYS A 735 7.63 41.37 -25.02
N THR A 736 6.65 40.68 -25.58
CA THR A 736 5.72 41.31 -26.54
C THR A 736 4.77 42.26 -25.81
N ARG A 737 4.51 43.43 -26.39
CA ARG A 737 3.63 44.44 -25.80
C ARG A 737 2.27 43.89 -25.36
N ALA A 738 1.66 43.03 -26.16
CA ALA A 738 0.38 42.39 -25.83
C ALA A 738 0.48 41.55 -24.54
N ASN A 739 1.48 40.67 -24.44
CA ASN A 739 1.67 39.81 -23.27
C ASN A 739 2.09 40.60 -22.03
N LEU A 740 2.91 41.64 -22.17
CA LEU A 740 3.28 42.54 -21.07
C LEU A 740 2.04 43.18 -20.45
N MET A 741 1.13 43.71 -21.28
CA MET A 741 -0.13 44.31 -20.81
C MET A 741 -1.04 43.27 -20.17
N VAL A 742 -1.23 42.10 -20.81
CA VAL A 742 -2.08 41.03 -20.27
C VAL A 742 -1.59 40.58 -18.90
N VAL A 743 -0.30 40.31 -18.72
CA VAL A 743 0.25 39.85 -17.43
C VAL A 743 0.14 40.95 -16.37
N ARG A 744 0.40 42.21 -16.75
CA ARG A 744 0.30 43.36 -15.85
C ARG A 744 -1.11 43.53 -15.31
N ASP A 745 -2.09 43.55 -16.19
CA ASP A 745 -3.47 43.88 -15.85
C ASP A 745 -4.21 42.69 -15.22
N THR A 746 -3.90 41.46 -15.64
CA THR A 746 -4.57 40.24 -15.15
C THR A 746 -3.98 39.71 -13.84
N PHE A 747 -2.67 39.87 -13.63
CA PHE A 747 -1.98 39.24 -12.49
C PHE A 747 -1.30 40.26 -11.58
N LEU A 748 -0.38 41.07 -12.10
CA LEU A 748 0.51 41.88 -11.24
C LEU A 748 -0.21 42.98 -10.46
N LEU A 749 -1.05 43.78 -11.13
CA LEU A 749 -1.76 44.88 -10.49
C LEU A 749 -2.81 44.38 -9.48
N PRO A 750 -3.67 43.39 -9.81
CA PRO A 750 -4.57 42.80 -8.82
C PRO A 750 -3.82 42.23 -7.61
N LEU A 751 -2.73 41.48 -7.85
CA LEU A 751 -1.94 40.87 -6.78
C LEU A 751 -1.30 41.91 -5.87
N LYS A 752 -0.73 42.98 -6.42
CA LYS A 752 -0.19 44.11 -5.65
C LYS A 752 -1.28 44.77 -4.79
N ALA A 753 -2.47 44.98 -5.35
CA ALA A 753 -3.58 45.58 -4.61
C ALA A 753 -4.02 44.70 -3.42
N GLU A 754 -4.15 43.39 -3.63
CA GLU A 754 -4.53 42.47 -2.56
C GLU A 754 -3.43 42.35 -1.49
N PHE A 755 -2.15 42.30 -1.89
CA PHE A 755 -1.03 42.33 -0.95
C PHE A 755 -1.00 43.60 -0.10
N ASN A 756 -1.20 44.78 -0.69
CA ASN A 756 -1.28 46.03 0.08
C ASN A 756 -2.44 46.03 1.08
N LYS A 757 -3.60 45.51 0.68
CA LYS A 757 -4.76 45.36 1.57
C LYS A 757 -4.47 44.40 2.74
N ILE A 758 -3.81 43.28 2.48
CA ILE A 758 -3.40 42.34 3.54
C ILE A 758 -2.35 42.99 4.44
N LYS A 759 -1.38 43.69 3.86
CA LYS A 759 -0.34 44.43 4.58
C LYS A 759 -0.96 45.42 5.57
N GLU A 760 -1.91 46.24 5.12
CA GLU A 760 -2.63 47.20 5.97
C GLU A 760 -3.34 46.52 7.16
N GLN A 761 -3.91 45.33 6.96
CA GLN A 761 -4.55 44.57 8.03
C GLN A 761 -3.56 44.12 9.11
N PHE A 762 -2.39 43.62 8.70
CA PHE A 762 -1.36 43.15 9.63
C PHE A 762 -0.52 44.29 10.22
N GLU A 763 -0.38 45.43 9.53
CA GLU A 763 0.34 46.60 10.04
C GLU A 763 -0.28 47.16 11.33
N ILE A 764 -1.60 47.13 11.45
CA ILE A 764 -2.30 47.60 12.66
C ILE A 764 -1.88 46.74 13.87
N ASN A 765 -1.82 45.42 13.69
CA ASN A 765 -1.35 44.49 14.72
C ASN A 765 0.15 44.66 14.98
N ALA A 766 0.95 44.81 13.93
CA ALA A 766 2.40 44.99 14.01
C ALA A 766 2.83 46.27 14.75
N LYS A 767 2.02 47.33 14.68
CA LYS A 767 2.20 48.61 15.39
C LYS A 767 1.83 48.53 16.88
N GLY A 768 1.29 47.41 17.35
CA GLY A 768 0.93 47.22 18.76
C GLY A 768 -0.39 47.87 19.16
N ASP A 769 -1.34 48.03 18.23
CA ASP A 769 -2.68 48.50 18.57
C ASP A 769 -3.38 47.48 19.46
N LYS A 770 -3.63 47.87 20.72
CA LYS A 770 -4.20 47.01 21.76
C LYS A 770 -5.58 46.48 21.38
N GLU A 771 -6.40 47.24 20.65
CA GLU A 771 -7.74 46.80 20.27
C GLU A 771 -7.68 45.73 19.16
N ALA A 772 -6.77 45.91 18.21
CA ALA A 772 -6.55 44.98 17.13
C ALA A 772 -5.88 43.68 17.60
N LEU A 773 -4.85 43.78 18.47
CA LEU A 773 -4.23 42.64 19.14
C LEU A 773 -5.25 41.83 19.95
N ARG A 774 -6.11 42.49 20.72
CA ARG A 774 -7.18 41.82 21.47
C ARG A 774 -8.19 41.11 20.55
N LYS A 775 -8.50 41.70 19.38
CA LYS A 775 -9.36 41.07 18.37
C LYS A 775 -8.69 39.84 17.75
N ALA A 776 -7.41 39.92 17.44
CA ALA A 776 -6.60 38.81 16.93
C ALA A 776 -6.51 37.67 17.95
N LEU A 777 -6.21 37.98 19.22
CA LEU A 777 -6.20 37.05 20.35
C LEU A 777 -7.54 36.31 20.48
N LYS A 778 -8.66 37.03 20.39
CA LYS A 778 -10.00 36.43 20.45
C LYS A 778 -10.27 35.50 19.25
N GLY A 779 -9.68 35.77 18.10
CA GLY A 779 -9.72 34.89 16.93
C GLY A 779 -8.91 33.61 17.14
N ILE A 780 -7.67 33.74 17.61
CA ILE A 780 -6.75 32.63 17.87
C ILE A 780 -7.28 31.71 18.98
N SER A 781 -7.84 32.27 20.04
CA SER A 781 -8.46 31.52 21.13
C SER A 781 -9.62 30.62 20.65
N LYS A 782 -10.38 31.06 19.63
CA LYS A 782 -11.44 30.22 19.03
C LYS A 782 -10.89 29.06 18.19
N LEU A 783 -9.63 29.11 17.77
CA LEU A 783 -8.97 28.07 17.00
C LEU A 783 -8.30 27.00 17.90
N GLY A 784 -8.47 27.09 19.23
CA GLY A 784 -7.94 26.10 20.17
C GLY A 784 -6.42 26.14 20.38
N VAL A 785 -5.76 27.18 19.86
CA VAL A 785 -4.32 27.41 20.10
C VAL A 785 -4.14 27.88 21.55
N LYS A 786 -3.20 27.27 22.27
CA LYS A 786 -2.79 27.66 23.64
C LYS A 786 -2.47 29.16 23.68
N GLU A 787 -2.73 29.81 24.82
CA GLU A 787 -2.57 31.26 25.00
C GLU A 787 -1.26 31.78 24.40
N MET A 788 -1.36 32.49 23.28
CA MET A 788 -0.25 33.21 22.63
C MET A 788 -0.22 34.62 23.22
N ASP A 789 0.95 35.15 23.54
CA ASP A 789 1.04 36.49 24.14
C ASP A 789 0.89 37.62 23.09
N GLU A 790 0.64 38.85 23.54
CA GLU A 790 0.48 40.01 22.65
C GLU A 790 1.76 40.30 21.83
N GLU A 791 2.94 40.02 22.40
CA GLU A 791 4.24 40.27 21.77
C GLU A 791 4.54 39.27 20.64
N GLU A 792 4.13 38.01 20.80
CA GLU A 792 4.20 36.94 19.82
C GLU A 792 3.31 37.23 18.62
N ILE A 793 2.07 37.69 18.85
CA ILE A 793 1.17 38.09 17.76
C ILE A 793 1.72 39.31 17.03
N GLN A 794 2.27 40.28 17.77
CA GLN A 794 2.91 41.44 17.16
C GLN A 794 4.09 41.03 16.28
N ARG A 795 4.99 40.16 16.78
CA ARG A 795 6.13 39.62 16.01
C ARG A 795 5.68 38.82 14.79
N ALA A 796 4.68 37.96 14.93
CA ALA A 796 4.12 37.20 13.81
C ALA A 796 3.52 38.13 12.75
N SER A 797 2.80 39.17 13.17
CA SER A 797 2.24 40.18 12.26
C SER A 797 3.33 40.98 11.54
N GLN A 798 4.40 41.35 12.23
CA GLN A 798 5.56 42.01 11.61
C GLN A 798 6.21 41.12 10.54
N LEU A 799 6.40 39.83 10.83
CA LEU A 799 6.96 38.88 9.88
C LEU A 799 6.10 38.77 8.60
N VAL A 800 4.78 38.69 8.76
CA VAL A 800 3.85 38.69 7.62
C VAL A 800 3.98 39.97 6.79
N VAL A 801 4.03 41.14 7.43
CA VAL A 801 4.22 42.43 6.74
C VAL A 801 5.52 42.43 5.93
N PHE A 802 6.65 41.98 6.51
CA PHE A 802 7.92 41.92 5.79
C PHE A 802 7.88 40.99 4.57
N HIS A 803 7.23 39.83 4.68
CA HIS A 803 7.09 38.91 3.56
C HIS A 803 6.22 39.50 2.44
N ILE A 804 5.16 40.24 2.78
CA ILE A 804 4.32 40.93 1.79
C ILE A 804 5.10 42.08 1.12
N GLU A 805 5.84 42.87 1.89
CA GLU A 805 6.68 43.95 1.33
C GLU A 805 7.66 43.42 0.30
N MET A 806 8.34 42.30 0.61
CA MET A 806 9.23 41.64 -0.32
C MET A 806 8.53 41.24 -1.63
N ALA A 807 7.29 40.74 -1.55
CA ALA A 807 6.51 40.39 -2.73
C ALA A 807 6.11 41.62 -3.56
N VAL A 808 5.69 42.70 -2.89
CA VAL A 808 5.34 43.98 -3.53
C VAL A 808 6.55 44.59 -4.23
N ASP A 809 7.73 44.59 -3.58
CA ASP A 809 8.97 45.10 -4.15
C ASP A 809 9.37 44.31 -5.41
N VAL A 810 9.19 42.98 -5.41
CA VAL A 810 9.43 42.16 -6.61
C VAL A 810 8.44 42.52 -7.73
N ILE A 811 7.16 42.72 -7.43
CA ILE A 811 6.16 43.17 -8.41
C ILE A 811 6.56 44.52 -8.99
N ASP A 812 6.98 45.47 -8.17
CA ASP A 812 7.39 46.80 -8.62
C ASP A 812 8.62 46.73 -9.51
N ARG A 813 9.61 45.90 -9.15
CA ARG A 813 10.76 45.66 -10.00
C ARG A 813 10.38 45.02 -11.35
N ILE A 814 9.40 44.12 -11.37
CA ILE A 814 8.88 43.53 -12.60
C ILE A 814 8.23 44.62 -13.46
N ILE A 815 7.38 45.47 -12.89
CA ILE A 815 6.69 46.55 -13.62
C ILE A 815 7.71 47.54 -14.21
N GLU A 816 8.78 47.87 -13.47
CA GLU A 816 9.89 48.66 -13.98
C GLU A 816 10.52 48.02 -15.22
N LEU A 817 10.85 46.73 -15.16
CA LEU A 817 11.41 45.98 -16.30
C LEU A 817 10.46 45.95 -17.50
N GLN A 818 9.15 45.81 -17.28
CA GLN A 818 8.16 45.88 -18.36
C GLN A 818 8.15 47.27 -19.02
N ASN A 819 8.29 48.35 -18.24
CA ASN A 819 8.33 49.71 -18.77
C ASN A 819 9.63 49.98 -19.54
N GLU A 820 10.77 49.49 -19.05
CA GLU A 820 12.06 49.55 -19.76
C GLU A 820 11.97 48.86 -21.13
N ASN A 821 11.40 47.66 -21.17
CA ASN A 821 11.24 46.90 -22.41
C ASN A 821 10.23 47.53 -23.40
N ASN A 822 9.21 48.26 -22.91
CA ASN A 822 8.26 48.98 -23.76
C ASN A 822 8.81 50.26 -24.39
N ASN A 823 9.87 50.84 -23.83
CA ASN A 823 10.46 52.09 -24.32
C ASN A 823 11.54 51.87 -25.41
N GLU A 824 11.96 50.63 -25.66
CA GLU A 824 12.97 50.27 -26.65
C GLU A 824 12.39 49.92 -28.05
N ASP A 825 11.06 49.76 -28.15
CA ASP A 825 10.29 49.68 -29.41
C ASP A 825 9.79 51.07 -29.83
#